data_AF-A0A225V152-F1
#
_entry.id   AF-A0A225V152-F1
#
_cell.length_a   1.000
_cell.length_b   1.000
_cell.length_c   1.000
_cell.angle_alpha   90.00
_cell.angle_beta   90.00
_cell.angle_gamma   90.00
#
_symmetry.space_group_name_H-M   'P 1'
#
loop_
_entity.id
_entity.type
_entity.pdbx_description
1 polymer ?
#
loop_
_entity_poly.entity_id
_entity_poly.type
_entity_poly.pdbx_seq_one_letter_code
_entity_poly.pdbx_strand_id
1 'polypeptide(L)'
;MSMLDRVLDPYSLKKEINDHVRKYLRFCGVELDPVLHDYVTELAESIQAPESAEEARALVLLDEISDVNIRADATLVLLRSVLPPYSQTLKTYANNCTQWKAVGIEVIQEYVRLMDIQDMLSTYGINQFDVADAKSAARLMSHILNAVSNPTAFADAMLLVDAYSDLHCDRAAVRFTENLLSHSPSGDVMNEVPDRVAKAMDALAEVKKRKTPKLHISLYVSIMEEIIEYGVMLLEMEAEENDAHNRVEFQSGINQQSFILCMMQKLVAAYIPVMLLEMEAEENDAHNRMEFQSGINQQSFILCMLKKLVAAYIPELQDLLEFRTNDSITAYIQNSRFLLSDALLVDLQKISQIKADYGILLSVAALRDPETCEAMLEQFMRPETLFADDSDNPGSQRGSAASVFYDPKSNGKKRVISSNGQSTSVPSKRQRVNQKTEIKSIYSGNGGLQQNDERTRLMFDLNRFALAVGIDSKTCKALIAQSAARNGAILQAVRSSRDLFSRRTISSIDRSCAVEHPNDKSCLHTAKALKKVAISLSLYTSSHVKQIYDVPLARNQHLVPSQVARVQAPMYTLELLRYALCICDKESFDETLILLKNAMLVNEILQFTQHNILATKTSELQWTLYPRWYRGDACALASYEAMKLVTRFAIAEHKNLRRTVEVRDTIASKRYVSFLVEQRADLLSLQSLLAMNELPEDASNVVNIQMGRLLSTVFQSQEVDSYYALGLMLSMNQEDAFNAFRRQISRENVAKEFNRFQRLACIGADAARAWQQIAFLHQCVELEGNARWWHYLNLLGIECDHKAFQSERRDLQYIRRLVPTLLARSNYDFYTVLEFTRHYQIEDSFPALVYTEALLQEESASTNLEYQDKIAGVIEEIHDQYLIKLLLKSIRKVSGQDYDRLLFIFQQLLENTSYHEREEVQRRMEILRNLKAFD
;
A
#
# COMPACT_ATOMS: atom_id res chain seq x y z
N MET A 1 -36.07 -11.46 -21.65
CA MET A 1 -35.43 -12.78 -21.44
C MET A 1 -36.17 -13.89 -22.17
N SER A 2 -37.35 -14.35 -21.72
CA SER A 2 -38.09 -15.50 -22.32
C SER A 2 -38.29 -15.52 -23.85
N MET A 3 -38.34 -14.37 -24.54
CA MET A 3 -38.40 -14.34 -26.01
C MET A 3 -37.06 -14.69 -26.68
N LEU A 4 -35.94 -14.28 -26.09
CA LEU A 4 -34.58 -14.57 -26.58
C LEU A 4 -34.19 -16.03 -26.29
N ASP A 5 -34.69 -16.62 -25.20
CA ASP A 5 -34.46 -18.02 -24.83
C ASP A 5 -35.07 -19.02 -25.82
N ARG A 6 -36.09 -18.61 -26.58
CA ARG A 6 -36.73 -19.44 -27.62
C ARG A 6 -35.84 -19.65 -28.84
N VAL A 7 -34.82 -18.81 -29.01
CA VAL A 7 -33.91 -18.86 -30.14
C VAL A 7 -32.64 -19.59 -29.73
N LEU A 8 -32.54 -20.84 -30.16
CA LEU A 8 -31.39 -21.71 -29.90
C LEU A 8 -30.19 -21.40 -30.80
N ASP A 9 -30.44 -20.89 -32.01
CA ASP A 9 -29.38 -20.55 -32.98
C ASP A 9 -28.86 -19.12 -32.78
N PRO A 10 -27.56 -18.91 -32.50
CA PRO A 10 -26.99 -17.58 -32.28
C PRO A 10 -27.23 -16.61 -33.44
N TYR A 11 -27.16 -17.09 -34.69
CA TYR A 11 -27.30 -16.24 -35.87
C TYR A 11 -28.75 -15.76 -36.09
N SER A 12 -29.73 -16.49 -35.56
CA SER A 12 -31.14 -16.14 -35.61
C SER A 12 -31.54 -15.10 -34.56
N LEU A 13 -30.74 -14.86 -33.52
CA LEU A 13 -31.03 -13.89 -32.45
C LEU A 13 -31.19 -12.47 -33.00
N LYS A 14 -30.33 -12.05 -33.92
CA LYS A 14 -30.41 -10.73 -34.56
C LYS A 14 -31.76 -10.53 -35.24
N LYS A 15 -32.28 -11.56 -35.90
CA LYS A 15 -33.60 -11.49 -36.55
C LYS A 15 -34.71 -11.37 -35.52
N GLU A 16 -34.69 -12.18 -34.47
CA GLU A 16 -35.69 -12.12 -33.39
C GLU A 16 -35.71 -10.77 -32.67
N ILE A 17 -34.53 -10.18 -32.43
CA ILE A 17 -34.40 -8.84 -31.84
C ILE A 17 -35.09 -7.80 -32.71
N ASN A 18 -34.84 -7.83 -34.01
CA ASN A 18 -35.40 -6.88 -34.97
C ASN A 18 -36.91 -7.07 -35.17
N ASP A 19 -37.36 -8.32 -35.28
CA ASP A 19 -38.73 -8.65 -35.68
C ASP A 19 -39.71 -8.64 -34.51
N HIS A 20 -39.26 -8.99 -33.30
CA HIS A 20 -40.13 -9.19 -32.14
C HIS A 20 -39.70 -8.34 -30.93
N VAL A 21 -38.48 -8.53 -30.40
CA VAL A 21 -38.07 -7.94 -29.11
C VAL A 21 -38.07 -6.41 -29.15
N ARG A 22 -37.47 -5.80 -30.18
CA ARG A 22 -37.42 -4.34 -30.31
C ARG A 22 -38.80 -3.72 -30.48
N LYS A 23 -39.72 -4.40 -31.17
CA LYS A 23 -41.11 -3.92 -31.33
C LYS A 23 -41.87 -4.01 -30.01
N TYR A 24 -41.69 -5.11 -29.28
CA TYR A 24 -42.31 -5.32 -27.96
C TYR A 24 -41.80 -4.31 -26.93
N LEU A 25 -40.49 -4.11 -26.80
CA LEU A 25 -39.93 -3.14 -25.85
C LEU A 25 -40.35 -1.70 -26.17
N ARG A 26 -40.44 -1.33 -27.46
CA ARG A 26 -41.03 -0.05 -27.87
C ARG A 26 -42.48 0.11 -27.44
N PHE A 27 -43.29 -0.95 -27.52
CA PHE A 27 -44.67 -0.93 -27.03
C PHE A 27 -44.74 -0.75 -25.50
N CYS A 28 -43.82 -1.37 -24.76
CA CYS A 28 -43.72 -1.25 -23.30
C CYS A 28 -43.03 0.04 -22.82
N GLY A 29 -42.46 0.85 -23.71
CA GLY A 29 -41.71 2.06 -23.35
C GLY A 29 -40.37 1.79 -22.66
N VAL A 30 -39.77 0.62 -22.88
CA VAL A 30 -38.49 0.20 -22.28
C VAL A 30 -37.40 0.27 -23.35
N GLU A 31 -36.20 0.72 -22.96
CA GLU A 31 -35.03 0.79 -23.85
C GLU A 31 -34.41 -0.59 -24.08
N LEU A 32 -33.88 -0.83 -25.28
CA LEU A 32 -33.35 -2.13 -25.67
C LEU A 32 -31.99 -2.43 -25.00
N ASP A 33 -31.11 -1.44 -24.94
CA ASP A 33 -29.72 -1.61 -24.51
C ASP A 33 -29.57 -2.12 -23.06
N PRO A 34 -30.31 -1.59 -22.06
CA PRO A 34 -30.26 -2.13 -20.70
C PRO A 34 -30.76 -3.59 -20.60
N VAL A 35 -31.81 -3.93 -21.34
CA VAL A 35 -32.37 -5.29 -21.33
C VAL A 35 -31.39 -6.30 -21.95
N LEU A 36 -30.67 -5.89 -23.01
CA LEU A 36 -29.63 -6.71 -23.60
C LEU A 36 -28.41 -6.84 -22.68
N HIS A 37 -28.03 -5.78 -21.97
CA HIS A 37 -26.96 -5.82 -20.96
C HIS A 37 -27.29 -6.81 -19.82
N ASP A 38 -28.48 -6.73 -19.24
CA ASP A 38 -28.92 -7.65 -18.18
C ASP A 38 -28.90 -9.11 -18.68
N TYR A 39 -29.30 -9.34 -19.94
CA TYR A 39 -29.35 -10.68 -20.52
C TYR A 39 -27.95 -11.24 -20.83
N VAL A 40 -27.05 -10.38 -21.33
CA VAL A 40 -25.64 -10.76 -21.51
C VAL A 40 -24.99 -11.07 -20.17
N THR A 41 -25.35 -10.35 -19.10
CA THR A 41 -24.87 -10.62 -17.73
C THR A 41 -25.32 -12.00 -17.25
N GLU A 42 -26.61 -12.33 -17.39
CA GLU A 42 -27.16 -13.64 -17.04
C GLU A 42 -26.53 -14.77 -17.88
N LEU A 43 -26.36 -14.55 -19.19
CA LEU A 43 -25.69 -15.50 -20.08
C LEU A 43 -24.22 -15.70 -19.68
N ALA A 44 -23.51 -14.64 -19.32
CA ALA A 44 -22.10 -14.70 -18.95
C ALA A 44 -21.87 -15.59 -17.71
N GLU A 45 -22.77 -15.58 -16.74
CA GLU A 45 -22.71 -16.45 -15.56
C GLU A 45 -22.93 -17.95 -15.89
N SER A 46 -23.56 -18.24 -17.03
CA SER A 46 -23.86 -19.61 -17.46
C SER A 46 -22.78 -20.27 -18.32
N ILE A 47 -21.74 -19.53 -18.75
CA ILE A 47 -20.67 -20.03 -19.62
C ILE A 47 -19.71 -20.90 -18.79
N GLN A 48 -19.71 -22.21 -19.06
CA GLN A 48 -18.84 -23.18 -18.36
C GLN A 48 -17.63 -23.64 -19.18
N ALA A 49 -17.64 -23.45 -20.49
CA ALA A 49 -16.60 -23.93 -21.41
C ALA A 49 -16.38 -22.96 -22.58
N PRO A 50 -15.18 -22.91 -23.17
CA PRO A 50 -14.93 -22.12 -24.38
C PRO A 50 -15.75 -22.64 -25.57
N GLU A 51 -16.14 -21.72 -26.46
CA GLU A 51 -16.94 -22.00 -27.67
C GLU A 51 -18.35 -22.55 -27.36
N SER A 52 -18.87 -22.26 -26.17
CA SER A 52 -20.24 -22.66 -25.83
C SER A 52 -21.28 -21.91 -26.67
N ALA A 53 -22.48 -22.50 -26.79
CA ALA A 53 -23.57 -21.85 -27.49
C ALA A 53 -23.95 -20.52 -26.82
N GLU A 54 -23.86 -20.45 -25.48
CA GLU A 54 -24.11 -19.27 -24.66
C GLU A 54 -23.09 -18.15 -24.96
N GLU A 55 -21.81 -18.50 -25.13
CA GLU A 55 -20.76 -17.56 -25.52
C GLU A 55 -21.04 -16.95 -26.91
N ALA A 56 -21.36 -17.80 -27.90
CA ALA A 56 -21.70 -17.34 -29.24
C ALA A 56 -22.95 -16.43 -29.24
N ARG A 57 -23.95 -16.74 -28.40
CA ARG A 57 -25.16 -15.91 -28.21
C ARG A 57 -24.80 -14.57 -27.58
N ALA A 58 -23.99 -14.55 -26.52
CA ALA A 58 -23.56 -13.31 -25.86
C ALA A 58 -22.84 -12.37 -26.83
N LEU A 59 -21.94 -12.88 -27.67
CA LEU A 59 -21.23 -12.08 -28.67
C LEU A 59 -22.18 -11.43 -29.70
N VAL A 60 -23.17 -12.17 -30.21
CA VAL A 60 -24.16 -11.62 -31.14
C VAL A 60 -25.02 -10.54 -30.47
N LEU A 61 -25.34 -10.70 -29.19
CA LEU A 61 -26.15 -9.75 -28.43
C LEU A 61 -25.40 -8.45 -28.14
N LEU A 62 -24.11 -8.53 -27.81
CA LEU A 62 -23.26 -7.36 -27.58
C LEU A 62 -23.23 -6.44 -28.82
N ASP A 63 -23.22 -7.00 -30.03
CA ASP A 63 -23.22 -6.22 -31.27
C ASP A 63 -24.53 -5.43 -31.50
N GLU A 64 -25.63 -5.83 -30.86
CA GLU A 64 -26.94 -5.18 -30.98
C GLU A 64 -27.16 -4.05 -29.94
N ILE A 65 -26.28 -3.89 -28.95
CA ILE A 65 -26.34 -2.80 -27.95
C ILE A 65 -25.86 -1.49 -28.59
N SER A 66 -26.72 -0.48 -28.73
CA SER A 66 -26.40 0.73 -29.50
C SER A 66 -25.43 1.68 -28.80
N ASP A 67 -25.57 1.86 -27.47
CA ASP A 67 -24.68 2.70 -26.66
C ASP A 67 -23.32 2.01 -26.43
N VAL A 68 -22.25 2.68 -26.86
CA VAL A 68 -20.87 2.16 -26.78
C VAL A 68 -20.42 1.96 -25.32
N ASN A 69 -20.90 2.77 -24.37
CA ASN A 69 -20.54 2.62 -22.95
C ASN A 69 -21.25 1.43 -22.31
N ILE A 70 -22.55 1.24 -22.60
CA ILE A 70 -23.31 0.07 -22.11
C ILE A 70 -22.75 -1.21 -22.72
N ARG A 71 -22.40 -1.16 -24.02
CA ARG A 71 -21.75 -2.27 -24.71
C ARG A 71 -20.40 -2.60 -24.09
N ALA A 72 -19.56 -1.60 -23.79
CA ALA A 72 -18.26 -1.81 -23.16
C ALA A 72 -18.39 -2.41 -21.75
N ASP A 73 -19.37 -1.96 -20.97
CA ASP A 73 -19.65 -2.51 -19.64
C ASP A 73 -20.14 -3.98 -19.71
N ALA A 74 -21.07 -4.28 -20.60
CA ALA A 74 -21.53 -5.66 -20.85
C ALA A 74 -20.39 -6.58 -21.33
N THR A 75 -19.49 -6.07 -22.18
CA THR A 75 -18.27 -6.81 -22.58
C THR A 75 -17.38 -7.08 -21.37
N LEU A 76 -17.18 -6.11 -20.47
CA LEU A 76 -16.38 -6.32 -19.25
C LEU A 76 -16.99 -7.36 -18.31
N VAL A 77 -18.33 -7.40 -18.19
CA VAL A 77 -19.03 -8.44 -17.44
C VAL A 77 -18.76 -9.82 -18.05
N LEU A 78 -18.89 -9.96 -19.38
CA LEU A 78 -18.59 -11.20 -20.08
C LEU A 78 -17.13 -11.66 -19.85
N LEU A 79 -16.16 -10.74 -19.97
CA LEU A 79 -14.75 -11.02 -19.77
C LEU A 79 -14.39 -11.44 -18.33
N ARG A 80 -15.17 -10.99 -17.33
CA ARG A 80 -14.98 -11.35 -15.92
C ARG A 80 -15.54 -12.72 -15.58
N SER A 81 -16.63 -13.11 -16.23
CA SER A 81 -17.33 -14.36 -15.92
C SER A 81 -16.74 -15.56 -16.66
N VAL A 82 -16.13 -15.36 -17.84
CA VAL A 82 -15.53 -16.46 -18.61
C VAL A 82 -14.20 -16.88 -17.98
N LEU A 83 -14.11 -18.15 -17.58
CA LEU A 83 -12.86 -18.74 -17.10
C LEU A 83 -11.98 -19.18 -18.29
N PRO A 84 -10.65 -19.06 -18.16
CA PRO A 84 -9.75 -19.58 -19.18
C PRO A 84 -9.80 -21.11 -19.30
N PRO A 85 -9.46 -21.69 -20.48
CA PRO A 85 -8.92 -21.04 -21.68
C PRO A 85 -9.99 -20.31 -22.50
N TYR A 86 -9.66 -19.13 -23.06
CA TYR A 86 -10.60 -18.32 -23.83
C TYR A 86 -10.71 -18.78 -25.29
N SER A 87 -11.91 -18.70 -25.88
CA SER A 87 -12.12 -19.01 -27.29
C SER A 87 -11.45 -17.99 -28.23
N GLN A 88 -11.13 -18.41 -29.45
CA GLN A 88 -10.56 -17.51 -30.46
C GLN A 88 -11.55 -16.40 -30.88
N THR A 89 -12.84 -16.71 -30.84
CA THR A 89 -13.93 -15.80 -31.20
C THR A 89 -14.03 -14.65 -30.21
N LEU A 90 -14.00 -14.95 -28.90
CA LEU A 90 -14.00 -13.96 -27.83
C LEU A 90 -12.74 -13.09 -27.86
N LYS A 91 -11.56 -13.68 -28.10
CA LYS A 91 -10.29 -12.94 -28.23
C LYS A 91 -10.33 -11.94 -29.39
N THR A 92 -10.85 -12.36 -30.53
CA THR A 92 -10.97 -11.48 -31.71
C THR A 92 -11.94 -10.33 -31.42
N TYR A 93 -13.05 -10.62 -30.72
CA TYR A 93 -14.01 -9.62 -30.31
C TYR A 93 -13.43 -8.61 -29.30
N ALA A 94 -12.78 -9.10 -28.23
CA ALA A 94 -12.14 -8.27 -27.22
C ALA A 94 -11.06 -7.35 -27.81
N ASN A 95 -10.25 -7.87 -28.75
CA ASN A 95 -9.27 -7.07 -29.50
C ASN A 95 -9.93 -5.94 -30.30
N ASN A 96 -11.05 -6.20 -30.98
CA ASN A 96 -11.79 -5.17 -31.71
C ASN A 96 -12.37 -4.09 -30.78
N CYS A 97 -12.74 -4.46 -29.54
CA CYS A 97 -13.26 -3.52 -28.54
C CYS A 97 -12.22 -2.48 -28.08
N THR A 98 -10.93 -2.79 -28.17
CA THR A 98 -9.84 -1.87 -27.75
C THR A 98 -9.79 -0.57 -28.56
N GLN A 99 -10.44 -0.54 -29.74
CA GLN A 99 -10.49 0.63 -30.64
C GLN A 99 -11.63 1.60 -30.30
N TRP A 100 -12.49 1.27 -29.35
CA TRP A 100 -13.66 2.10 -29.02
C TRP A 100 -13.24 3.39 -28.28
N LYS A 101 -14.18 4.34 -28.13
CA LYS A 101 -14.01 5.56 -27.31
C LYS A 101 -15.07 5.61 -26.21
N ALA A 102 -14.97 4.68 -25.26
CA ALA A 102 -15.89 4.48 -24.15
C ALA A 102 -15.16 4.52 -22.80
N VAL A 103 -15.93 4.72 -21.73
CA VAL A 103 -15.44 4.65 -20.35
C VAL A 103 -15.12 3.18 -20.01
N GLY A 104 -13.94 2.90 -19.45
CA GLY A 104 -13.54 1.53 -19.06
C GLY A 104 -12.73 0.74 -20.08
N ILE A 105 -12.33 1.34 -21.21
CA ILE A 105 -11.52 0.66 -22.24
C ILE A 105 -10.13 0.26 -21.74
N GLU A 106 -9.53 1.03 -20.83
CA GLU A 106 -8.26 0.68 -20.19
C GLU A 106 -8.35 -0.69 -19.49
N VAL A 107 -9.52 -1.01 -18.92
CA VAL A 107 -9.77 -2.31 -18.29
C VAL A 107 -9.89 -3.42 -19.34
N ILE A 108 -10.57 -3.17 -20.47
CA ILE A 108 -10.66 -4.14 -21.57
C ILE A 108 -9.28 -4.41 -22.17
N GLN A 109 -8.46 -3.37 -22.37
CA GLN A 109 -7.08 -3.49 -22.84
C GLN A 109 -6.24 -4.35 -21.90
N GLU A 110 -6.45 -4.20 -20.59
CA GLU A 110 -5.77 -5.04 -19.59
C GLU A 110 -6.23 -6.51 -19.66
N TYR A 111 -7.53 -6.78 -19.85
CA TYR A 111 -8.02 -8.15 -20.06
C TYR A 111 -7.43 -8.79 -21.32
N VAL A 112 -7.37 -8.06 -22.43
CA VAL A 112 -6.72 -8.54 -23.68
C VAL A 112 -5.26 -8.88 -23.42
N ARG A 113 -4.54 -8.01 -22.71
CA ARG A 113 -3.14 -8.24 -22.32
C ARG A 113 -2.97 -9.49 -21.45
N LEU A 114 -3.90 -9.74 -20.52
CA LEU A 114 -3.90 -10.95 -19.69
C LEU A 114 -4.22 -12.22 -20.49
N MET A 115 -5.12 -12.15 -21.48
CA MET A 115 -5.39 -13.25 -22.40
C MET A 115 -4.13 -13.65 -23.19
N ASP A 116 -3.39 -12.66 -23.70
CA ASP A 116 -2.15 -12.90 -24.45
C ASP A 116 -1.07 -13.55 -23.58
N ILE A 117 -0.93 -13.09 -22.31
CA ILE A 117 0.00 -13.69 -21.35
C ILE A 117 -0.38 -15.14 -21.06
N GLN A 118 -1.67 -15.43 -20.92
CA GLN A 118 -2.13 -16.78 -20.64
C GLN A 118 -1.91 -17.74 -21.82
N ASP A 119 -2.18 -17.29 -23.05
CA ASP A 119 -1.85 -18.06 -24.25
C ASP A 119 -0.36 -18.38 -24.32
N MET A 120 0.48 -17.38 -24.04
CA MET A 120 1.92 -17.58 -23.93
C MET A 120 2.26 -18.64 -22.87
N LEU A 121 1.71 -18.55 -21.65
CA LEU A 121 1.98 -19.50 -20.57
C LEU A 121 1.56 -20.95 -20.92
N SER A 122 0.49 -21.11 -21.69
CA SER A 122 0.04 -22.42 -22.15
C SER A 122 1.07 -23.13 -23.05
N THR A 123 1.88 -22.37 -23.81
CA THR A 123 2.97 -22.95 -24.63
C THR A 123 4.08 -23.56 -23.80
N TYR A 124 4.19 -23.18 -22.53
CA TYR A 124 5.13 -23.74 -21.54
C TYR A 124 4.49 -24.82 -20.65
N GLY A 125 3.26 -25.25 -20.94
CA GLY A 125 2.55 -26.28 -20.16
C GLY A 125 1.95 -25.76 -18.84
N ILE A 126 1.82 -24.45 -18.68
CA ILE A 126 1.26 -23.82 -17.47
C ILE A 126 -0.22 -23.54 -17.71
N ASN A 127 -1.09 -24.37 -17.12
CA ASN A 127 -2.55 -24.29 -17.31
C ASN A 127 -3.28 -23.59 -16.16
N GLN A 128 -2.62 -23.35 -15.03
CA GLN A 128 -3.19 -22.68 -13.86
C GLN A 128 -2.32 -21.49 -13.47
N PHE A 129 -2.89 -20.29 -13.59
CA PHE A 129 -2.23 -19.03 -13.28
C PHE A 129 -3.15 -18.16 -12.44
N ASP A 130 -2.68 -17.78 -11.25
CA ASP A 130 -3.33 -16.80 -10.40
C ASP A 130 -2.66 -15.44 -10.60
N VAL A 131 -3.40 -14.52 -11.21
CA VAL A 131 -2.92 -13.16 -11.52
C VAL A 131 -2.56 -12.38 -10.24
N ALA A 132 -3.17 -12.71 -9.10
CA ALA A 132 -2.98 -11.99 -7.83
C ALA A 132 -1.71 -12.38 -7.05
N ASP A 133 -1.09 -13.53 -7.36
CA ASP A 133 0.11 -13.98 -6.65
C ASP A 133 1.39 -13.51 -7.36
N ALA A 134 1.88 -12.32 -6.99
CA ALA A 134 3.15 -11.78 -7.50
C ALA A 134 4.37 -12.71 -7.25
N LYS A 135 4.32 -13.58 -6.24
CA LYS A 135 5.39 -14.58 -6.00
C LYS A 135 5.31 -15.74 -6.99
N SER A 136 4.12 -16.10 -7.47
CA SER A 136 3.96 -17.06 -8.56
C SER A 136 4.56 -16.53 -9.85
N ALA A 137 4.37 -15.23 -10.16
CA ALA A 137 4.91 -14.59 -11.37
C ALA A 137 6.45 -14.70 -11.47
N ALA A 138 7.18 -14.52 -10.37
CA ALA A 138 8.63 -14.70 -10.35
C ALA A 138 9.08 -16.15 -10.62
N ARG A 139 8.32 -17.15 -10.13
CA ARG A 139 8.58 -18.57 -10.40
C ARG A 139 8.27 -18.94 -11.85
N LEU A 140 7.19 -18.39 -12.40
CA LEU A 140 6.79 -18.59 -13.80
C LEU A 140 7.81 -17.97 -14.75
N MET A 141 8.25 -16.75 -14.48
CA MET A 141 9.36 -16.11 -15.20
C MET A 141 10.61 -16.99 -15.15
N SER A 142 10.95 -17.54 -13.98
CA SER A 142 12.09 -18.47 -13.87
C SER A 142 11.91 -19.74 -14.70
N HIS A 143 10.69 -20.26 -14.78
CA HIS A 143 10.37 -21.45 -15.57
C HIS A 143 10.48 -21.19 -17.07
N ILE A 144 9.97 -20.07 -17.56
CA ILE A 144 10.10 -19.63 -18.96
C ILE A 144 11.58 -19.44 -19.31
N LEU A 145 12.34 -18.75 -18.44
CA LEU A 145 13.76 -18.49 -18.67
C LEU A 145 14.64 -19.74 -18.60
N ASN A 146 14.17 -20.84 -18.00
CA ASN A 146 14.84 -22.14 -18.03
C ASN A 146 14.62 -22.88 -19.36
N ALA A 147 13.58 -22.54 -20.13
CA ALA A 147 13.28 -23.14 -21.43
C ALA A 147 14.12 -22.49 -22.55
N VAL A 148 15.44 -22.50 -22.37
CA VAL A 148 16.45 -21.87 -23.23
C VAL A 148 16.38 -22.34 -24.69
N SER A 149 15.92 -23.58 -24.91
CA SER A 149 15.73 -24.15 -26.25
C SER A 149 14.63 -23.46 -27.07
N ASN A 150 13.71 -22.73 -26.41
CA ASN A 150 12.67 -21.98 -27.11
C ASN A 150 13.19 -20.57 -27.49
N PRO A 151 13.20 -20.19 -28.79
CA PRO A 151 13.70 -18.89 -29.22
C PRO A 151 12.92 -17.69 -28.68
N THR A 152 11.64 -17.85 -28.30
CA THR A 152 10.81 -16.76 -27.78
C THR A 152 10.91 -16.60 -26.26
N ALA A 153 11.58 -17.50 -25.54
CA ALA A 153 11.59 -17.54 -24.08
C ALA A 153 11.94 -16.22 -23.39
N PHE A 154 12.94 -15.49 -23.91
CA PHE A 154 13.28 -14.20 -23.34
C PHE A 154 12.21 -13.14 -23.61
N ALA A 155 11.68 -13.09 -24.84
CA ALA A 155 10.61 -12.16 -25.21
C ALA A 155 9.32 -12.44 -24.42
N ASP A 156 8.99 -13.71 -24.21
CA ASP A 156 7.85 -14.17 -23.44
C ASP A 156 7.98 -13.82 -21.95
N ALA A 157 9.19 -13.95 -21.39
CA ALA A 157 9.48 -13.48 -20.04
C ALA A 157 9.34 -11.95 -19.90
N MET A 158 9.65 -11.18 -20.94
CA MET A 158 9.46 -9.73 -20.92
C MET A 158 7.99 -9.32 -20.83
N LEU A 159 7.07 -10.09 -21.39
CA LEU A 159 5.62 -9.85 -21.24
C LEU A 159 5.18 -9.92 -19.77
N LEU A 160 5.78 -10.83 -18.98
CA LEU A 160 5.54 -10.91 -17.53
C LEU A 160 6.20 -9.74 -16.79
N VAL A 161 7.40 -9.33 -17.18
CA VAL A 161 8.08 -8.17 -16.58
C VAL A 161 7.28 -6.89 -16.80
N ASP A 162 6.68 -6.73 -17.98
CA ASP A 162 5.80 -5.60 -18.28
C ASP A 162 4.46 -5.67 -17.51
N ALA A 163 4.05 -6.87 -17.10
CA ALA A 163 2.82 -7.08 -16.33
C ALA A 163 2.94 -6.86 -14.83
N TYR A 164 4.11 -7.11 -14.26
CA TYR A 164 4.33 -7.10 -12.81
C TYR A 164 5.45 -6.13 -12.43
N SER A 165 5.11 -5.10 -11.67
CA SER A 165 6.08 -4.08 -11.21
C SER A 165 7.21 -4.62 -10.34
N ASP A 166 7.00 -5.77 -9.72
CA ASP A 166 7.97 -6.43 -8.83
C ASP A 166 9.00 -7.27 -9.61
N LEU A 167 8.79 -7.45 -10.92
CA LEU A 167 9.72 -8.14 -11.81
C LEU A 167 10.66 -7.15 -12.49
N HIS A 168 11.90 -7.57 -12.63
CA HIS A 168 13.02 -6.73 -13.02
C HIS A 168 13.66 -7.30 -14.29
N CYS A 169 13.64 -6.50 -15.36
CA CYS A 169 14.19 -6.86 -16.68
C CYS A 169 15.66 -7.25 -16.60
N ASP A 170 16.42 -6.53 -15.79
CA ASP A 170 17.82 -6.80 -15.46
C ASP A 170 18.02 -8.20 -14.87
N ARG A 171 17.23 -8.57 -13.86
CA ARG A 171 17.33 -9.88 -13.21
C ARG A 171 16.91 -11.02 -14.14
N ALA A 172 15.93 -10.77 -15.01
CA ALA A 172 15.52 -11.72 -16.03
C ALA A 172 16.62 -11.94 -17.09
N ALA A 173 17.30 -10.88 -17.54
CA ALA A 173 18.40 -10.97 -18.49
C ALA A 173 19.62 -11.72 -17.92
N VAL A 174 19.99 -11.45 -16.67
CA VAL A 174 21.05 -12.20 -15.97
C VAL A 174 20.71 -13.69 -15.94
N ARG A 175 19.53 -14.03 -15.42
CA ARG A 175 19.12 -15.42 -15.25
C ARG A 175 18.97 -16.17 -16.58
N PHE A 176 18.48 -15.50 -17.63
CA PHE A 176 18.44 -16.06 -18.98
C PHE A 176 19.84 -16.40 -19.49
N THR A 177 20.79 -15.49 -19.26
CA THR A 177 22.19 -15.64 -19.68
C THR A 177 22.87 -16.75 -18.89
N GLU A 178 22.71 -16.79 -17.56
CA GLU A 178 23.19 -17.88 -16.69
C GLU A 178 22.69 -19.25 -17.19
N ASN A 179 21.38 -19.37 -17.44
CA ASN A 179 20.77 -20.61 -17.92
C ASN A 179 21.27 -21.01 -19.31
N LEU A 180 21.46 -20.05 -20.20
CA LEU A 180 21.95 -20.25 -21.57
C LEU A 180 23.40 -20.74 -21.59
N LEU A 181 24.22 -20.26 -20.65
CA LEU A 181 25.62 -20.65 -20.47
C LEU A 181 25.75 -21.98 -19.69
N SER A 182 24.84 -22.25 -18.75
CA SER A 182 24.87 -23.47 -17.91
C SER A 182 24.30 -24.72 -18.60
N HIS A 183 23.56 -24.57 -19.71
CA HIS A 183 22.96 -25.72 -20.40
C HIS A 183 24.03 -26.54 -21.15
N SER A 184 24.27 -27.79 -20.72
CA SER A 184 25.26 -28.67 -21.34
C SER A 184 24.86 -29.04 -22.78
N PRO A 185 25.80 -29.01 -23.76
CA PRO A 185 25.49 -29.29 -25.16
C PRO A 185 25.26 -30.79 -25.37
N SER A 186 24.01 -31.16 -25.67
CA SER A 186 23.72 -32.47 -26.23
C SER A 186 23.97 -32.44 -27.74
N GLY A 187 25.24 -32.61 -28.13
CA GLY A 187 25.66 -33.05 -29.45
C GLY A 187 25.51 -32.07 -30.63
N ASP A 188 26.39 -31.06 -30.70
CA ASP A 188 27.17 -30.59 -31.86
C ASP A 188 27.83 -29.23 -31.47
N VAL A 189 29.00 -29.32 -30.81
CA VAL A 189 29.51 -28.28 -29.90
C VAL A 189 30.02 -27.01 -30.62
N MET A 190 30.32 -27.07 -31.92
CA MET A 190 31.06 -25.99 -32.59
C MET A 190 30.18 -24.89 -33.21
N ASN A 191 28.87 -25.12 -33.40
CA ASN A 191 27.97 -24.14 -34.03
C ASN A 191 26.96 -23.48 -33.06
N GLU A 192 26.76 -24.01 -31.84
CA GLU A 192 25.76 -23.47 -30.91
C GLU A 192 26.26 -22.32 -30.04
N VAL A 193 27.56 -22.26 -29.72
CA VAL A 193 28.13 -21.23 -28.83
C VAL A 193 27.99 -19.80 -29.39
N PRO A 194 28.26 -19.51 -30.68
CA PRO A 194 28.05 -18.18 -31.25
C PRO A 194 26.58 -17.73 -31.17
N ASP A 195 25.64 -18.65 -31.39
CA ASP A 195 24.20 -18.38 -31.36
C ASP A 195 23.70 -18.11 -29.93
N ARG A 196 24.25 -18.80 -28.93
CA ARG A 196 23.99 -18.54 -27.51
C ARG A 196 24.52 -17.16 -27.09
N VAL A 197 25.75 -16.82 -27.49
CA VAL A 197 26.30 -15.49 -27.20
C VAL A 197 25.49 -14.39 -27.89
N ALA A 198 25.05 -14.59 -29.13
CA ALA A 198 24.17 -13.65 -29.82
C ALA A 198 22.84 -13.43 -29.08
N LYS A 199 22.19 -14.51 -28.63
CA LYS A 199 20.95 -14.44 -27.83
C LYS A 199 21.13 -13.72 -26.48
N ALA A 200 22.27 -13.92 -25.81
CA ALA A 200 22.60 -13.17 -24.59
C ALA A 200 22.79 -11.67 -24.88
N MET A 201 23.47 -11.33 -25.98
CA MET A 201 23.66 -9.93 -26.40
C MET A 201 22.34 -9.25 -26.78
N ASP A 202 21.41 -9.96 -27.42
CA ASP A 202 20.06 -9.46 -27.71
C ASP A 202 19.26 -9.20 -26.43
N ALA A 203 19.36 -10.08 -25.43
CA ALA A 203 18.73 -9.88 -24.13
C ALA A 203 19.25 -8.62 -23.41
N LEU A 204 20.57 -8.40 -23.48
CA LEU A 204 21.21 -7.19 -22.93
C LEU A 204 20.85 -5.91 -23.70
N ALA A 205 20.66 -6.00 -25.02
CA ALA A 205 20.21 -4.88 -25.84
C ALA A 205 18.77 -4.45 -25.48
N GLU A 206 17.91 -5.40 -25.12
CA GLU A 206 16.53 -5.11 -24.70
C GLU A 206 16.48 -4.41 -23.33
N VAL A 207 17.35 -4.79 -22.38
CA VAL A 207 17.55 -4.07 -21.11
C VAL A 207 17.94 -2.60 -21.37
N LYS A 208 18.81 -2.36 -22.37
CA LYS A 208 19.23 -1.01 -22.77
C LYS A 208 18.08 -0.18 -23.37
N LYS A 209 17.21 -0.80 -24.16
CA LYS A 209 16.08 -0.13 -24.83
C LYS A 209 15.02 0.36 -23.83
N ARG A 210 14.81 -0.39 -22.76
CA ARG A 210 13.85 -0.11 -21.69
C ARG A 210 14.45 0.91 -20.70
N LYS A 211 14.50 2.20 -21.11
CA LYS A 211 15.01 3.35 -20.34
C LYS A 211 14.45 3.40 -18.91
N THR A 212 15.09 2.73 -17.96
CA THR A 212 14.93 2.99 -16.53
C THR A 212 16.17 3.74 -16.05
N PRO A 213 16.03 4.93 -15.43
CA PRO A 213 17.16 5.82 -15.11
C PRO A 213 17.99 5.36 -13.89
N LYS A 214 17.99 4.07 -13.60
CA LYS A 214 18.78 3.43 -12.54
C LYS A 214 19.44 2.18 -13.09
N LEU A 215 20.32 2.36 -14.09
CA LEU A 215 21.25 1.31 -14.47
C LEU A 215 22.15 1.00 -13.26
N HIS A 216 22.03 -0.20 -12.71
CA HIS A 216 22.99 -0.74 -11.75
C HIS A 216 24.27 -1.08 -12.50
N ILE A 217 25.32 -0.25 -12.37
CA ILE A 217 26.68 -0.58 -12.85
C ILE A 217 27.13 -1.94 -12.27
N SER A 218 26.68 -2.28 -11.06
CA SER A 218 26.92 -3.59 -10.44
C SER A 218 26.34 -4.77 -11.23
N LEU A 219 25.26 -4.58 -12.00
CA LEU A 219 24.66 -5.65 -12.82
C LEU A 219 25.54 -5.96 -14.04
N TYR A 220 26.02 -4.92 -14.72
CA TYR A 220 26.95 -5.09 -15.84
C TYR A 220 28.29 -5.69 -15.38
N VAL A 221 28.74 -5.34 -14.17
CA VAL A 221 29.91 -5.96 -13.55
C VAL A 221 29.66 -7.44 -13.25
N SER A 222 28.53 -7.81 -12.63
CA SER A 222 28.18 -9.22 -12.36
C SER A 222 28.11 -10.06 -13.65
N ILE A 223 27.45 -9.55 -14.69
CA ILE A 223 27.33 -10.27 -15.97
C ILE A 223 28.72 -10.41 -16.63
N MET A 224 29.58 -9.41 -16.54
CA MET A 224 30.95 -9.49 -17.06
C MET A 224 31.81 -10.43 -16.23
N GLU A 225 31.64 -10.48 -14.92
CA GLU A 225 32.31 -11.45 -14.03
C GLU A 225 31.92 -12.88 -14.41
N GLU A 226 30.63 -13.17 -14.60
CA GLU A 226 30.15 -14.51 -15.01
C GLU A 226 30.57 -14.90 -16.43
N ILE A 227 30.56 -13.96 -17.39
CA ILE A 227 31.07 -14.22 -18.75
C ILE A 227 32.58 -14.50 -18.72
N ILE A 228 33.33 -13.78 -17.89
CA ILE A 228 34.77 -14.00 -17.70
C ILE A 228 35.01 -15.35 -17.02
N GLU A 229 34.27 -15.67 -15.95
CA GLU A 229 34.39 -16.92 -15.20
C GLU A 229 34.05 -18.15 -16.07
N TYR A 230 32.99 -18.06 -16.88
CA TYR A 230 32.67 -19.10 -17.86
C TYR A 230 33.73 -19.22 -18.96
N GLY A 231 34.27 -18.10 -19.44
CA GLY A 231 35.39 -18.09 -20.38
C GLY A 231 36.66 -18.71 -19.81
N VAL A 232 36.94 -18.50 -18.52
CA VAL A 232 38.05 -19.14 -17.79
C VAL A 232 37.79 -20.63 -17.63
N MET A 233 36.58 -21.05 -17.26
CA MET A 233 36.22 -22.46 -17.12
C MET A 233 36.33 -23.23 -18.44
N LEU A 234 35.95 -22.63 -19.58
CA LEU A 234 36.18 -23.23 -20.90
C LEU A 234 37.68 -23.38 -21.22
N LEU A 235 38.50 -22.38 -20.86
CA LEU A 235 39.95 -22.44 -21.02
C LEU A 235 40.60 -23.50 -20.11
N GLU A 236 40.06 -23.70 -18.90
CA GLU A 236 40.50 -24.74 -17.97
C GLU A 236 40.09 -26.14 -18.43
N MET A 237 38.87 -26.33 -18.91
CA MET A 237 38.43 -27.58 -19.53
C MET A 237 39.28 -27.95 -20.75
N GLU A 238 39.62 -26.97 -21.59
CA GLU A 238 40.50 -27.17 -22.74
C GLU A 238 41.95 -27.46 -22.31
N ALA A 239 42.42 -26.88 -21.20
CA ALA A 239 43.73 -27.19 -20.62
C ALA A 239 43.79 -28.62 -20.05
N GLU A 240 42.73 -29.08 -19.39
CA GLU A 240 42.60 -30.46 -18.88
C GLU A 240 42.49 -31.50 -20.02
N GLU A 241 41.79 -31.18 -21.11
CA GLU A 241 41.71 -32.03 -22.30
C GLU A 241 43.06 -32.10 -23.04
N ASN A 242 43.80 -30.99 -23.09
CA ASN A 242 45.16 -30.92 -23.66
C ASN A 242 46.21 -31.65 -22.79
N ASP A 243 46.04 -31.68 -21.46
CA ASP A 243 46.90 -32.48 -20.58
C ASP A 243 46.61 -33.99 -20.69
N ALA A 244 45.37 -34.37 -21.03
CA ALA A 244 45.00 -35.77 -21.30
C ALA A 244 45.48 -36.28 -22.68
N HIS A 245 45.78 -35.40 -23.64
CA HIS A 245 46.19 -35.75 -25.00
C HIS A 245 47.49 -35.06 -25.45
N ASN A 246 48.54 -35.17 -24.65
CA ASN A 246 49.88 -34.79 -25.11
C ASN A 246 50.48 -35.85 -26.06
N ARG A 247 50.12 -35.76 -27.35
CA ARG A 247 51.00 -35.77 -28.54
C ARG A 247 50.18 -36.01 -29.82
N VAL A 248 50.35 -35.07 -30.77
CA VAL A 248 50.01 -35.12 -32.21
C VAL A 248 48.60 -34.61 -32.59
N GLU A 249 48.42 -33.29 -32.61
CA GLU A 249 48.09 -32.50 -33.83
C GLU A 249 47.92 -31.02 -33.46
N PHE A 250 48.98 -30.24 -33.68
CA PHE A 250 49.07 -28.82 -33.36
C PHE A 250 48.45 -27.99 -34.50
N GLN A 251 47.12 -28.06 -34.69
CA GLN A 251 46.46 -27.21 -35.70
C GLN A 251 44.97 -26.88 -35.47
N SER A 252 44.28 -27.49 -34.50
CA SER A 252 42.88 -27.14 -34.16
C SER A 252 42.74 -26.11 -33.04
N GLY A 253 43.64 -26.09 -32.04
CA GLY A 253 43.57 -25.17 -30.87
C GLY A 253 43.85 -23.69 -31.17
N ILE A 254 44.47 -23.37 -32.31
CA ILE A 254 44.72 -21.97 -32.72
C ILE A 254 43.41 -21.29 -33.16
N ASN A 255 42.42 -22.04 -33.65
CA ASN A 255 41.14 -21.48 -34.07
C ASN A 255 40.20 -21.17 -32.89
N GLN A 256 40.28 -21.89 -31.77
CA GLN A 256 39.45 -21.66 -30.58
C GLN A 256 39.98 -20.51 -29.71
N GLN A 257 41.29 -20.38 -29.50
CA GLN A 257 41.88 -19.19 -28.88
C GLN A 257 41.64 -17.92 -29.72
N SER A 258 41.70 -18.04 -31.06
CA SER A 258 41.31 -16.95 -31.96
C SER A 258 39.82 -16.61 -31.85
N PHE A 259 38.95 -17.57 -31.54
CA PHE A 259 37.51 -17.35 -31.39
C PHE A 259 37.15 -16.66 -30.07
N ILE A 260 37.78 -17.06 -28.96
CA ILE A 260 37.63 -16.39 -27.65
C ILE A 260 38.21 -14.97 -27.69
N LEU A 261 39.38 -14.79 -28.33
CA LEU A 261 39.97 -13.46 -28.54
C LEU A 261 39.09 -12.60 -29.47
N CYS A 262 38.48 -13.19 -30.49
CA CYS A 262 37.52 -12.52 -31.39
C CYS A 262 36.20 -12.18 -30.67
N MET A 263 35.73 -13.03 -29.76
CA MET A 263 34.54 -12.80 -28.93
C MET A 263 34.79 -11.65 -27.95
N MET A 264 35.93 -11.65 -27.26
CA MET A 264 36.36 -10.53 -26.40
C MET A 264 36.59 -9.26 -27.21
N GLN A 265 37.21 -9.34 -28.39
CA GLN A 265 37.37 -8.20 -29.28
C GLN A 265 36.03 -7.67 -29.82
N LYS A 266 35.04 -8.53 -30.09
CA LYS A 266 33.69 -8.10 -30.52
C LYS A 266 32.86 -7.54 -29.37
N LEU A 267 32.97 -8.07 -28.15
CA LEU A 267 32.37 -7.50 -26.94
C LEU A 267 32.94 -6.12 -26.66
N VAL A 268 34.26 -5.97 -26.72
CA VAL A 268 34.97 -4.70 -26.54
C VAL A 268 34.66 -3.73 -27.70
N ALA A 269 34.61 -4.20 -28.95
CA ALA A 269 34.30 -3.38 -30.12
C ALA A 269 32.82 -3.01 -30.27
N ALA A 270 31.89 -3.76 -29.66
CA ALA A 270 30.48 -3.38 -29.58
C ALA A 270 30.21 -2.39 -28.43
N TYR A 271 30.98 -2.47 -27.34
CA TYR A 271 30.77 -1.68 -26.13
C TYR A 271 31.51 -0.34 -26.13
N ILE A 272 32.70 -0.25 -26.75
CA ILE A 272 33.46 1.00 -26.85
C ILE A 272 32.74 2.08 -27.68
N PRO A 273 32.15 1.78 -28.85
CA PRO A 273 31.37 2.78 -29.60
C PRO A 273 30.11 3.21 -28.88
N VAL A 274 29.53 2.37 -28.02
CA VAL A 274 28.35 2.68 -27.20
C VAL A 274 28.70 3.62 -26.05
N MET A 275 29.81 3.38 -25.35
CA MET A 275 30.33 4.33 -24.36
C MET A 275 30.74 5.65 -25.02
N LEU A 276 31.38 5.59 -26.19
CA LEU A 276 31.81 6.79 -26.91
C LEU A 276 30.63 7.59 -27.49
N LEU A 277 29.56 6.96 -27.97
CA LEU A 277 28.37 7.67 -28.49
C LEU A 277 27.52 8.31 -27.38
N GLU A 278 27.45 7.71 -26.18
CA GLU A 278 26.78 8.33 -25.03
C GLU A 278 27.63 9.46 -24.44
N MET A 279 28.96 9.31 -24.44
CA MET A 279 29.90 10.40 -24.09
C MET A 279 29.86 11.54 -25.12
N GLU A 280 29.83 11.26 -26.43
CA GLU A 280 29.76 12.29 -27.49
C GLU A 280 28.37 12.97 -27.57
N ALA A 281 27.28 12.28 -27.21
CA ALA A 281 25.96 12.88 -27.12
C ALA A 281 25.82 13.81 -25.92
N GLU A 282 26.38 13.45 -24.76
CA GLU A 282 26.46 14.33 -23.58
C GLU A 282 27.47 15.47 -23.76
N GLU A 283 28.57 15.24 -24.46
CA GLU A 283 29.59 16.24 -24.77
C GLU A 283 29.08 17.26 -25.81
N ASN A 284 28.29 16.87 -26.81
CA ASN A 284 27.67 17.82 -27.77
C ASN A 284 26.52 18.65 -27.16
N ASP A 285 25.81 18.12 -26.16
CA ASP A 285 24.77 18.86 -25.42
C ASP A 285 25.38 19.81 -24.36
N ALA A 286 26.59 19.48 -23.87
CA ALA A 286 27.41 20.31 -22.98
C ALA A 286 28.24 21.37 -23.74
N HIS A 287 28.77 21.06 -24.93
CA HIS A 287 29.55 21.98 -25.78
C HIS A 287 28.69 23.15 -26.29
N ASN A 288 27.38 22.94 -26.49
CA ASN A 288 26.44 24.01 -26.83
C ASN A 288 26.03 24.91 -25.65
N ARG A 289 26.44 24.60 -24.41
CA ARG A 289 25.97 25.32 -23.21
C ARG A 289 27.04 25.95 -22.32
N MET A 290 28.34 25.72 -22.53
CA MET A 290 29.38 26.38 -21.71
C MET A 290 30.67 26.70 -22.49
N GLU A 291 30.68 27.82 -23.21
CA GLU A 291 31.87 28.67 -23.25
C GLU A 291 31.95 29.42 -21.90
N PHE A 292 32.66 28.86 -20.92
CA PHE A 292 33.59 29.55 -20.00
C PHE A 292 33.98 28.65 -18.81
N GLN A 293 35.29 28.55 -18.63
CA GLN A 293 36.06 28.13 -17.46
C GLN A 293 36.48 26.65 -17.35
N SER A 294 37.79 26.53 -17.49
CA SER A 294 38.68 25.38 -17.36
C SER A 294 38.92 24.93 -15.91
N GLY A 295 39.09 23.62 -15.73
CA GLY A 295 40.23 23.08 -14.98
C GLY A 295 39.92 22.29 -13.71
N ILE A 296 39.84 20.97 -13.87
CA ILE A 296 39.75 19.92 -12.84
C ILE A 296 41.11 19.70 -12.13
N ASN A 297 41.11 19.45 -10.81
CA ASN A 297 41.79 18.29 -10.17
C ASN A 297 41.69 18.30 -8.64
N GLN A 298 40.96 17.31 -8.09
CA GLN A 298 40.89 17.02 -6.65
C GLN A 298 41.96 15.99 -6.26
N GLN A 299 43.01 16.46 -5.59
CA GLN A 299 43.68 15.70 -4.52
C GLN A 299 43.30 16.40 -3.20
N SER A 300 42.90 15.62 -2.18
CA SER A 300 42.50 16.05 -0.82
C SER A 300 42.82 17.51 -0.52
N PHE A 301 41.81 18.37 -0.41
CA PHE A 301 41.99 19.81 -0.16
C PHE A 301 42.89 20.08 1.04
N ILE A 302 42.90 19.22 2.07
CA ILE A 302 43.79 19.32 3.23
C ILE A 302 45.22 18.88 2.90
N LEU A 303 45.41 17.84 2.07
CA LEU A 303 46.74 17.42 1.60
C LEU A 303 47.31 18.39 0.56
N CYS A 304 46.47 18.99 -0.28
CA CYS A 304 46.86 20.03 -1.25
C CYS A 304 47.09 21.37 -0.55
N MET A 305 46.30 21.72 0.47
CA MET A 305 46.54 22.88 1.34
C MET A 305 47.79 22.67 2.19
N LEU A 306 48.04 21.50 2.79
CA LEU A 306 49.28 21.18 3.52
C LEU A 306 50.49 21.10 2.60
N LYS A 307 50.38 20.51 1.40
CA LYS A 307 51.49 20.43 0.43
C LYS A 307 51.77 21.79 -0.21
N LYS A 308 50.76 22.67 -0.36
CA LYS A 308 50.94 24.07 -0.78
C LYS A 308 51.36 25.00 0.35
N LEU A 309 50.96 24.77 1.60
CA LEU A 309 51.49 25.46 2.78
C LEU A 309 52.95 25.07 3.00
N VAL A 310 53.27 23.79 2.99
CA VAL A 310 54.63 23.29 3.14
C VAL A 310 55.49 23.70 1.94
N ALA A 311 54.99 23.68 0.70
CA ALA A 311 55.74 24.19 -0.45
C ALA A 311 55.84 25.73 -0.52
N ALA A 312 54.89 26.48 0.04
CA ALA A 312 54.94 27.95 0.13
C ALA A 312 55.89 28.42 1.24
N TYR A 313 55.95 27.69 2.36
CA TYR A 313 56.77 28.06 3.51
C TYR A 313 58.12 27.33 3.59
N ILE A 314 58.39 26.29 2.79
CA ILE A 314 59.73 25.64 2.75
C ILE A 314 60.81 26.59 2.26
N PRO A 315 60.63 27.38 1.17
CA PRO A 315 61.63 28.36 0.75
C PRO A 315 61.79 29.47 1.77
N GLU A 316 60.71 29.96 2.38
CA GLU A 316 60.75 31.03 3.40
C GLU A 316 61.35 30.56 4.74
N LEU A 317 61.17 29.28 5.11
CA LEU A 317 61.82 28.67 6.27
C LEU A 317 63.27 28.27 5.98
N GLN A 318 63.61 27.89 4.74
CA GLN A 318 64.98 27.64 4.29
C GLN A 318 65.77 28.95 4.19
N ASP A 319 65.17 30.04 3.70
CA ASP A 319 65.76 31.39 3.65
C ASP A 319 65.91 32.00 5.06
N LEU A 320 64.99 31.72 5.98
CA LEU A 320 65.11 32.06 7.42
C LEU A 320 66.16 31.22 8.16
N LEU A 321 66.43 30.00 7.71
CA LEU A 321 67.49 29.13 8.26
C LEU A 321 68.87 29.40 7.64
N GLU A 322 68.94 29.91 6.41
CA GLU A 322 70.19 30.27 5.72
C GLU A 322 70.71 31.68 6.05
N PHE A 323 69.87 32.61 6.53
CA PHE A 323 70.34 33.91 7.05
C PHE A 323 70.62 33.89 8.55
N ARG A 324 71.58 33.04 8.95
CA ARG A 324 72.37 33.27 10.17
C ARG A 324 73.62 34.05 9.77
N THR A 325 73.52 35.38 9.68
CA THR A 325 74.51 36.36 10.17
C THR A 325 74.24 37.77 9.63
N ASN A 326 74.04 38.67 10.60
CA ASN A 326 74.31 40.11 10.63
C ASN A 326 73.49 41.09 9.77
N ASP A 327 72.76 41.92 10.54
CA ASP A 327 72.53 43.37 10.41
C ASP A 327 71.95 43.92 9.10
N SER A 328 70.63 43.77 8.96
CA SER A 328 69.74 44.91 8.59
C SER A 328 68.24 44.56 8.72
N ILE A 329 67.76 44.34 9.95
CA ILE A 329 66.31 44.20 10.23
C ILE A 329 65.53 45.47 9.81
N THR A 330 66.19 46.62 9.71
CA THR A 330 65.62 47.89 9.25
C THR A 330 65.30 47.92 7.74
N ALA A 331 65.90 47.05 6.92
CA ALA A 331 65.53 46.91 5.50
C ALA A 331 64.32 45.97 5.30
N TYR A 332 64.05 45.09 6.27
CA TYR A 332 62.93 44.12 6.23
C TYR A 332 61.57 44.78 6.49
N ILE A 333 61.52 45.79 7.38
CA ILE A 333 60.26 46.47 7.74
C ILE A 333 59.79 47.46 6.65
N GLN A 334 60.67 47.91 5.76
CA GLN A 334 60.32 48.89 4.72
C GLN A 334 60.08 48.28 3.33
N ASN A 335 60.15 46.96 3.17
CA ASN A 335 59.95 46.33 1.87
C ASN A 335 58.47 46.00 1.65
N SER A 336 57.84 46.75 0.74
CA SER A 336 56.43 46.65 0.30
C SER A 336 55.97 45.31 -0.30
N ARG A 337 56.70 44.21 -0.09
CA ARG A 337 56.44 42.89 -0.69
C ARG A 337 55.92 41.82 0.28
N PHE A 338 55.81 42.12 1.58
CA PHE A 338 55.16 41.22 2.54
C PHE A 338 53.79 41.77 2.97
N LEU A 339 52.85 41.80 2.02
CA LEU A 339 51.44 41.97 2.34
C LEU A 339 50.91 40.61 2.81
N LEU A 340 50.49 40.52 4.09
CA LEU A 340 49.54 39.49 4.53
C LEU A 340 48.39 39.49 3.51
N SER A 341 47.96 38.32 3.05
CA SER A 341 46.93 38.25 2.03
C SER A 341 45.71 39.09 2.46
N ASP A 342 45.17 39.90 1.54
CA ASP A 342 44.03 40.76 1.83
C ASP A 342 42.86 39.96 2.44
N ALA A 343 42.75 38.68 2.10
CA ALA A 343 41.79 37.75 2.70
C ALA A 343 41.98 37.56 4.22
N LEU A 344 43.22 37.31 4.67
CA LEU A 344 43.52 37.10 6.10
C LEU A 344 43.29 38.38 6.92
N LEU A 345 43.64 39.53 6.35
CA LEU A 345 43.50 40.84 6.99
C LEU A 345 42.03 41.24 7.10
N VAL A 346 41.25 40.96 6.05
CA VAL A 346 39.79 41.14 6.02
C VAL A 346 39.10 40.19 7.01
N ASP A 347 39.54 38.94 7.15
CA ASP A 347 38.92 37.99 8.07
C ASP A 347 39.26 38.28 9.55
N LEU A 348 40.48 38.73 9.85
CA LEU A 348 40.86 39.21 11.18
C LEU A 348 40.12 40.51 11.58
N GLN A 349 39.93 41.43 10.63
CA GLN A 349 39.12 42.63 10.86
C GLN A 349 37.63 42.31 11.07
N LYS A 350 37.07 41.35 10.33
CA LYS A 350 35.68 40.87 10.54
C LYS A 350 35.50 40.24 11.92
N ILE A 351 36.44 39.40 12.36
CA ILE A 351 36.41 38.76 13.68
C ILE A 351 36.52 39.82 14.80
N SER A 352 37.34 40.86 14.59
CA SER A 352 37.45 42.00 15.52
C SER A 352 36.19 42.86 15.58
N GLN A 353 35.50 43.06 14.46
CA GLN A 353 34.23 43.81 14.38
C GLN A 353 33.10 43.06 15.11
N ILE A 354 33.01 41.74 14.93
CA ILE A 354 32.03 40.89 15.63
C ILE A 354 32.27 40.91 17.16
N LYS A 355 33.54 40.94 17.58
CA LYS A 355 33.91 41.09 19.00
C LYS A 355 33.49 42.45 19.58
N ALA A 356 33.62 43.53 18.80
CA ALA A 356 33.26 44.89 19.23
C ALA A 356 31.74 45.11 19.28
N ASP A 357 31.00 44.63 18.28
CA ASP A 357 29.56 44.87 18.14
C ASP A 357 28.73 44.06 19.15
N TYR A 358 29.26 42.95 19.69
CA TYR A 358 28.50 42.01 20.52
C TYR A 358 29.14 41.68 21.88
N GLY A 359 30.34 42.20 22.18
CA GLY A 359 30.98 42.06 23.50
C GLY A 359 31.49 40.64 23.84
N ILE A 360 31.60 39.75 22.85
CA ILE A 360 32.00 38.35 23.04
C ILE A 360 33.52 38.19 22.83
N LEU A 361 34.22 37.72 23.87
CA LEU A 361 35.66 37.44 23.83
C LEU A 361 35.94 36.16 23.00
N LEU A 362 36.16 36.32 21.70
CA LEU A 362 36.67 35.26 20.85
C LEU A 362 38.15 35.01 21.17
N SER A 363 38.44 33.95 21.92
CA SER A 363 39.79 33.43 22.08
C SER A 363 40.06 32.35 21.01
N VAL A 364 41.31 32.20 20.58
CA VAL A 364 41.70 31.14 19.64
C VAL A 364 41.43 29.74 20.21
N ALA A 365 41.43 29.61 21.55
CA ALA A 365 41.04 28.37 22.23
C ALA A 365 39.52 28.11 22.12
N ALA A 366 38.68 29.14 22.23
CA ALA A 366 37.22 29.02 22.06
C ALA A 366 36.81 28.71 20.62
N LEU A 367 37.53 29.25 19.62
CA LEU A 367 37.31 28.98 18.20
C LEU A 367 37.80 27.59 17.75
N ARG A 368 38.60 26.89 18.58
CA ARG A 368 39.07 25.52 18.31
C ARG A 368 38.09 24.45 18.79
N ASP A 369 37.19 24.80 19.72
CA ASP A 369 36.21 23.87 20.25
C ASP A 369 34.84 24.09 19.58
N PRO A 370 34.36 23.13 18.76
CA PRO A 370 33.07 23.26 18.08
C PRO A 370 31.91 23.40 19.06
N GLU A 371 31.96 22.78 20.25
CA GLU A 371 30.88 22.89 21.25
C GLU A 371 30.79 24.30 21.85
N THR A 372 31.94 24.91 22.16
CA THR A 372 32.01 26.32 22.58
C THR A 372 31.51 27.27 21.48
N CYS A 373 31.78 26.97 20.21
CA CYS A 373 31.30 27.75 19.08
C CYS A 373 29.77 27.63 18.90
N GLU A 374 29.21 26.43 19.05
CA GLU A 374 27.76 26.21 19.06
C GLU A 374 27.09 26.98 20.22
N ALA A 375 27.68 26.93 21.43
CA ALA A 375 27.16 27.64 22.61
C ALA A 375 27.22 29.17 22.45
N MET A 376 28.29 29.70 21.85
CA MET A 376 28.36 31.12 21.50
C MET A 376 27.31 31.49 20.46
N LEU A 377 27.10 30.64 19.45
CA LEU A 377 26.09 30.86 18.42
C LEU A 377 24.67 30.82 19.02
N GLU A 378 24.40 29.94 19.99
CA GLU A 378 23.15 29.97 20.78
C GLU A 378 22.97 31.28 21.56
N GLN A 379 24.05 31.86 22.13
CA GLN A 379 23.99 33.17 22.81
C GLN A 379 23.77 34.34 21.83
N PHE A 380 24.25 34.20 20.58
CA PHE A 380 24.02 35.16 19.50
C PHE A 380 22.58 35.15 19.00
N MET A 381 21.88 34.01 19.09
CA MET A 381 20.47 33.90 18.71
C MET A 381 19.61 34.63 19.75
N ARG A 382 19.33 35.92 19.53
CA ARG A 382 18.36 36.72 20.32
C ARG A 382 16.93 36.28 19.96
N PRO A 383 16.31 35.32 20.69
CA PRO A 383 15.12 34.64 20.22
C PRO A 383 13.91 35.59 20.13
N GLU A 384 13.87 36.61 20.99
CA GLU A 384 12.82 37.62 21.03
C GLU A 384 12.77 38.44 19.74
N THR A 385 13.93 38.68 19.12
CA THR A 385 14.03 39.41 17.84
C THR A 385 13.94 38.50 16.62
N LEU A 386 14.45 37.28 16.72
CA LEU A 386 14.55 36.35 15.59
C LEU A 386 13.25 35.59 15.34
N PHE A 387 12.42 35.45 16.36
CA PHE A 387 11.18 34.69 16.35
C PHE A 387 9.94 35.47 16.81
N ALA A 388 9.99 36.80 16.82
CA ALA A 388 8.81 37.62 17.11
C ALA A 388 7.63 37.19 16.22
N ASP A 389 6.50 36.84 16.85
CA ASP A 389 5.26 36.50 16.16
C ASP A 389 4.64 37.80 15.61
N ASP A 390 4.50 37.92 14.29
CA ASP A 390 3.85 39.07 13.63
C ASP A 390 2.38 39.25 14.07
N SER A 391 1.80 38.26 14.74
CA SER A 391 0.40 38.23 15.18
C SER A 391 0.12 38.86 16.55
N ASP A 392 1.15 39.12 17.37
CA ASP A 392 0.96 39.61 18.75
C ASP A 392 0.82 41.13 18.86
N ASN A 393 0.62 41.83 17.74
CA ASN A 393 0.37 43.26 17.74
C ASN A 393 -1.15 43.54 17.89
N PRO A 394 -1.65 43.93 19.08
CA PRO A 394 -3.09 44.09 19.34
C PRO A 394 -3.78 45.20 18.52
N GLY A 395 -3.03 45.94 17.69
CA GLY A 395 -3.54 47.04 16.86
C GLY A 395 -4.06 46.66 15.47
N SER A 396 -3.86 45.42 14.97
CA SER A 396 -4.13 45.08 13.56
C SER A 396 -5.51 44.44 13.27
N GLN A 397 -6.45 44.43 14.22
CA GLN A 397 -7.80 43.84 14.01
C GLN A 397 -8.88 44.83 13.50
N ARG A 398 -8.52 45.90 12.80
CA ARG A 398 -9.50 46.72 12.05
C ARG A 398 -9.07 46.89 10.60
N GLY A 399 -9.44 45.92 9.77
CA GLY A 399 -9.35 46.09 8.32
C GLY A 399 -9.66 44.80 7.56
N SER A 400 -10.82 44.78 6.92
CA SER A 400 -11.23 43.82 5.88
C SER A 400 -11.84 42.49 6.33
N ALA A 401 -13.06 42.58 6.87
CA ALA A 401 -14.05 41.53 6.66
C ALA A 401 -14.80 41.84 5.35
N ALA A 402 -14.36 41.28 4.23
CA ALA A 402 -15.18 41.18 3.03
C ALA A 402 -15.89 39.82 3.05
N SER A 403 -17.08 39.78 3.64
CA SER A 403 -18.00 38.66 3.56
C SER A 403 -18.46 38.49 2.11
N VAL A 404 -18.03 37.41 1.46
CA VAL A 404 -18.61 36.98 0.18
C VAL A 404 -19.92 36.28 0.49
N PHE A 405 -21.03 37.00 0.32
CA PHE A 405 -22.35 36.41 0.20
C PHE A 405 -22.47 35.76 -1.19
N TYR A 406 -22.83 34.48 -1.23
CA TYR A 406 -23.36 33.85 -2.44
C TYR A 406 -24.87 34.12 -2.50
N ASP A 407 -25.34 34.71 -3.60
CA ASP A 407 -26.75 34.76 -3.96
C ASP A 407 -26.94 34.03 -5.31
N PRO A 408 -27.85 33.05 -5.43
CA PRO A 408 -28.00 32.24 -6.62
C PRO A 408 -29.06 32.79 -7.58
N LYS A 409 -28.91 32.44 -8.87
CA LYS A 409 -29.86 32.55 -10.00
C LYS A 409 -29.83 33.86 -10.81
N SER A 410 -29.43 33.76 -12.08
CA SER A 410 -30.37 33.98 -13.19
C SER A 410 -29.75 33.60 -14.55
N ASN A 411 -30.60 32.99 -15.37
CA ASN A 411 -30.39 32.63 -16.77
C ASN A 411 -30.33 33.86 -17.68
N GLY A 412 -29.57 33.81 -18.79
CA GLY A 412 -29.89 34.67 -19.95
C GLY A 412 -28.80 34.95 -20.98
N LYS A 413 -28.74 34.12 -22.03
CA LYS A 413 -28.62 34.42 -23.48
C LYS A 413 -27.75 35.58 -24.02
N LYS A 414 -26.83 35.16 -24.92
CA LYS A 414 -26.55 35.61 -26.32
C LYS A 414 -26.06 37.04 -26.64
N ARG A 415 -24.87 37.08 -27.27
CA ARG A 415 -24.41 37.78 -28.52
C ARG A 415 -22.97 38.32 -28.31
N VAL A 416 -21.95 37.79 -28.98
CA VAL A 416 -21.48 38.16 -30.35
C VAL A 416 -21.35 39.67 -30.54
N ILE A 417 -20.10 40.17 -30.64
CA ILE A 417 -19.57 40.96 -31.77
C ILE A 417 -18.05 41.09 -31.62
N SER A 418 -17.39 40.83 -32.75
CA SER A 418 -15.98 40.95 -33.11
C SER A 418 -15.49 42.40 -33.29
N SER A 419 -14.20 42.65 -33.08
CA SER A 419 -13.25 43.29 -34.03
C SER A 419 -11.93 43.53 -33.31
N ASN A 420 -10.87 42.78 -33.60
CA ASN A 420 -9.87 43.01 -34.66
C ASN A 420 -9.27 44.42 -34.69
N GLY A 421 -7.95 44.47 -34.47
CA GLY A 421 -7.09 45.64 -34.67
C GLY A 421 -5.63 45.30 -34.37
N GLN A 422 -4.96 44.71 -35.36
CA GLN A 422 -3.50 44.47 -35.38
C GLN A 422 -2.72 45.78 -35.20
N SER A 423 -1.57 45.74 -34.54
CA SER A 423 -0.26 45.86 -35.21
C SER A 423 0.89 46.30 -34.27
N THR A 424 1.88 45.42 -34.20
CA THR A 424 3.33 45.66 -34.36
C THR A 424 4.10 46.61 -33.44
N SER A 425 5.25 46.05 -33.03
CA SER A 425 6.59 46.65 -32.90
C SER A 425 7.16 46.78 -31.48
N VAL A 426 8.25 46.02 -31.33
CA VAL A 426 9.21 45.85 -30.23
C VAL A 426 10.14 47.10 -30.13
N PRO A 427 11.17 47.11 -29.27
CA PRO A 427 11.22 47.80 -27.99
C PRO A 427 12.15 49.03 -28.02
N SER A 428 12.12 49.88 -27.01
CA SER A 428 13.17 50.89 -26.83
C SER A 428 13.45 51.19 -25.36
N LYS A 429 14.66 50.80 -24.97
CA LYS A 429 15.41 51.24 -23.79
C LYS A 429 15.29 52.75 -23.57
N ARG A 430 14.98 53.17 -22.34
CA ARG A 430 15.42 54.44 -21.71
C ARG A 430 15.50 54.19 -20.20
N GLN A 431 16.70 53.99 -19.65
CA GLN A 431 17.67 55.03 -19.28
C GLN A 431 17.12 55.96 -18.19
N ARG A 432 17.68 55.73 -16.99
CA ARG A 432 17.45 56.47 -15.74
C ARG A 432 17.63 57.98 -15.95
N VAL A 433 16.67 58.76 -15.47
CA VAL A 433 16.88 60.15 -15.10
C VAL A 433 16.50 60.31 -13.63
N ASN A 434 17.51 60.68 -12.84
CA ASN A 434 17.39 61.16 -11.48
C ASN A 434 16.57 62.45 -11.44
N GLN A 435 15.52 62.49 -10.62
CA GLN A 435 15.10 63.74 -9.99
C GLN A 435 14.87 63.52 -8.50
N LYS A 436 15.76 64.16 -7.72
CA LYS A 436 15.60 64.46 -6.31
C LYS A 436 14.33 65.30 -6.13
N THR A 437 13.41 64.84 -5.27
CA THR A 437 12.55 65.76 -4.53
C THR A 437 12.48 65.28 -3.09
N GLU A 438 13.04 66.11 -2.20
CA GLU A 438 12.92 65.98 -0.76
C GLU A 438 11.47 66.27 -0.34
N ILE A 439 10.81 65.31 0.30
CA ILE A 439 9.69 65.59 1.21
C ILE A 439 9.89 64.76 2.48
N LYS A 440 10.06 65.48 3.58
CA LYS A 440 10.19 64.99 4.95
C LYS A 440 8.88 64.36 5.46
N SER A 441 9.02 63.16 6.02
CA SER A 441 8.48 62.71 7.31
C SER A 441 7.01 63.00 7.66
N ILE A 442 6.17 61.97 7.56
CA ILE A 442 5.17 61.65 8.60
C ILE A 442 5.31 60.16 8.92
N TYR A 443 6.02 59.87 10.02
CA TYR A 443 6.20 58.54 10.62
C TYR A 443 5.04 58.25 11.57
N SER A 444 4.36 57.11 11.41
CA SER A 444 3.77 56.31 12.52
C SER A 444 3.07 55.04 11.98
N GLY A 445 3.79 54.22 11.21
CA GLY A 445 3.22 52.96 10.70
C GLY A 445 4.21 51.92 10.18
N ASN A 446 5.51 52.08 10.42
CA ASN A 446 6.56 51.29 9.75
C ASN A 446 7.22 50.20 10.62
N GLY A 447 6.66 49.90 11.80
CA GLY A 447 7.27 48.97 12.75
C GLY A 447 7.44 47.54 12.20
N GLY A 448 6.48 47.05 11.41
CA GLY A 448 6.54 45.69 10.83
C GLY A 448 7.56 45.54 9.69
N LEU A 449 7.89 46.60 8.96
CA LEU A 449 8.93 46.58 7.92
C LEU A 449 10.33 46.61 8.56
N GLN A 450 10.51 47.43 9.60
CA GLN A 450 11.78 47.49 10.34
C GLN A 450 12.11 46.19 11.08
N GLN A 451 11.12 45.53 11.70
CA GLN A 451 11.34 44.24 12.36
C GLN A 451 11.72 43.12 11.37
N ASN A 452 11.15 43.11 10.17
CA ASN A 452 11.51 42.16 9.12
C ASN A 452 12.91 42.41 8.55
N ASP A 453 13.32 43.67 8.41
CA ASP A 453 14.68 44.05 8.02
C ASP A 453 15.72 43.67 9.08
N GLU A 454 15.41 43.89 10.36
CA GLU A 454 16.26 43.49 11.49
C GLU A 454 16.40 41.97 11.59
N ARG A 455 15.30 41.23 11.43
CA ARG A 455 15.30 39.76 11.43
C ARG A 455 16.13 39.19 10.28
N THR A 456 15.98 39.75 9.08
CA THR A 456 16.74 39.32 7.90
C THR A 456 18.23 39.62 8.07
N ARG A 457 18.56 40.78 8.64
CA ARG A 457 19.93 41.16 8.97
C ARG A 457 20.55 40.22 10.01
N LEU A 458 19.82 39.90 11.08
CA LEU A 458 20.30 38.99 12.13
C LEU A 458 20.51 37.56 11.59
N MET A 459 19.63 37.07 10.72
CA MET A 459 19.80 35.79 10.02
C MET A 459 21.02 35.79 9.08
N PHE A 460 21.26 36.90 8.38
CA PHE A 460 22.45 37.07 7.55
C PHE A 460 23.73 37.07 8.40
N ASP A 461 23.73 37.80 9.51
CA ASP A 461 24.86 37.91 10.43
C ASP A 461 25.16 36.57 11.13
N LEU A 462 24.12 35.79 11.51
CA LEU A 462 24.28 34.45 12.06
C LEU A 462 24.88 33.45 11.06
N ASN A 463 24.41 33.44 9.81
CA ASN A 463 24.98 32.59 8.77
C ASN A 463 26.42 33.01 8.45
N ARG A 464 26.70 34.32 8.45
CA ARG A 464 28.03 34.86 8.22
C ARG A 464 28.99 34.52 9.37
N PHE A 465 28.51 34.57 10.62
CA PHE A 465 29.26 34.13 11.80
C PHE A 465 29.53 32.63 11.78
N ALA A 466 28.52 31.81 11.47
CA ALA A 466 28.67 30.37 11.33
C ALA A 466 29.75 30.02 10.29
N LEU A 467 29.71 30.67 9.12
CA LEU A 467 30.73 30.50 8.08
C LEU A 467 32.12 30.94 8.54
N ALA A 468 32.24 32.05 9.29
CA ALA A 468 33.51 32.54 9.79
C ALA A 468 34.14 31.64 10.86
N VAL A 469 33.31 30.89 11.61
CA VAL A 469 33.75 29.95 12.66
C VAL A 469 33.86 28.50 12.13
N GLY A 470 33.60 28.28 10.85
CA GLY A 470 33.69 26.95 10.22
C GLY A 470 32.51 26.02 10.56
N ILE A 471 31.41 26.55 11.08
CA ILE A 471 30.16 25.81 11.29
C ILE A 471 29.45 25.68 9.94
N ASP A 472 29.16 24.44 9.55
CA ASP A 472 28.46 24.20 8.29
C ASP A 472 27.05 24.79 8.29
N SER A 473 26.55 25.16 7.11
CA SER A 473 25.23 25.80 6.97
C SER A 473 24.08 24.93 7.48
N LYS A 474 24.18 23.59 7.40
CA LYS A 474 23.15 22.65 7.90
C LYS A 474 23.15 22.63 9.43
N THR A 475 24.31 22.62 10.07
CA THR A 475 24.50 22.67 11.53
C THR A 475 24.02 24.01 12.08
N CYS A 476 24.32 25.12 11.41
CA CYS A 476 23.77 26.43 11.77
C CYS A 476 22.22 26.43 11.68
N LYS A 477 21.64 25.93 10.59
CA LYS A 477 20.17 25.80 10.43
C LYS A 477 19.55 24.89 11.49
N ALA A 478 20.22 23.80 11.85
CA ALA A 478 19.79 22.89 12.91
C ALA A 478 19.76 23.59 14.28
N LEU A 479 20.78 24.39 14.61
CA LEU A 479 20.80 25.19 15.83
C LEU A 479 19.68 26.25 15.82
N ILE A 480 19.40 26.87 14.67
CA ILE A 480 18.32 27.86 14.54
C ILE A 480 16.98 27.17 14.74
N ALA A 481 16.78 26.00 14.15
CA ALA A 481 15.58 25.18 14.34
C ALA A 481 15.44 24.75 15.81
N GLN A 482 16.54 24.39 16.46
CA GLN A 482 16.56 23.99 17.86
C GLN A 482 16.20 25.15 18.80
N SER A 483 16.81 26.31 18.59
CA SER A 483 16.52 27.53 19.34
C SER A 483 15.06 27.98 19.12
N ALA A 484 14.56 27.92 17.89
CA ALA A 484 13.15 28.19 17.58
C ALA A 484 12.21 27.25 18.34
N ALA A 485 12.54 25.94 18.38
CA ALA A 485 11.76 24.95 19.11
C ALA A 485 11.75 25.20 20.63
N ARG A 486 12.91 25.50 21.23
CA ARG A 486 13.02 25.79 22.67
C ARG A 486 12.21 27.03 23.09
N ASN A 487 12.11 28.02 22.21
CA ASN A 487 11.40 29.27 22.46
C ASN A 487 9.92 29.27 22.02
N GLY A 488 9.39 28.14 21.54
CA GLY A 488 7.97 28.01 21.17
C GLY A 488 7.59 28.57 19.79
N ALA A 489 8.58 28.92 18.97
CA ALA A 489 8.41 29.35 17.58
C ALA A 489 8.33 28.13 16.64
N ILE A 490 7.32 27.28 16.85
CA ILE A 490 7.22 25.96 16.23
C ILE A 490 7.23 26.01 14.69
N LEU A 491 6.51 26.97 14.09
CA LEU A 491 6.49 27.14 12.63
C LEU A 491 7.88 27.47 12.07
N GLN A 492 8.66 28.29 12.80
CA GLN A 492 10.01 28.61 12.37
C GLN A 492 10.96 27.42 12.56
N ALA A 493 10.79 26.64 13.62
CA ALA A 493 11.55 25.40 13.83
C ALA A 493 11.31 24.38 12.71
N VAL A 494 10.06 24.21 12.28
CA VAL A 494 9.68 23.31 11.18
C VAL A 494 10.19 23.84 9.83
N ARG A 495 10.07 25.15 9.56
CA ARG A 495 10.61 25.78 8.34
C ARG A 495 12.12 25.62 8.23
N SER A 496 12.86 25.88 9.31
CA SER A 496 14.32 25.72 9.35
C SER A 496 14.73 24.25 9.21
N SER A 497 13.94 23.32 9.76
CA SER A 497 14.13 21.88 9.55
C SER A 497 13.85 21.46 8.10
N ARG A 498 12.93 22.12 7.40
CA ARG A 498 12.57 21.78 6.01
C ARG A 498 13.75 21.87 5.05
N ASP A 499 14.60 22.86 5.27
CA ASP A 499 15.80 23.08 4.47
C ASP A 499 16.84 21.97 4.68
N LEU A 500 16.80 21.25 5.81
CA LEU A 500 17.63 20.07 6.05
C LEU A 500 17.19 18.88 5.16
N PHE A 501 15.96 18.88 4.63
CA PHE A 501 15.43 17.85 3.73
C PHE A 501 15.63 18.14 2.24
N SER A 502 15.96 19.38 1.86
CA SER A 502 15.93 19.80 0.46
C SER A 502 17.10 19.20 -0.34
N ARG A 503 16.83 18.12 -1.11
CA ARG A 503 17.79 17.48 -2.04
C ARG A 503 18.31 18.38 -3.18
N ARG A 504 17.73 19.58 -3.38
CA ARG A 504 18.11 20.52 -4.46
C ARG A 504 19.56 21.01 -4.40
N THR A 505 20.27 20.83 -3.29
CA THR A 505 21.69 21.19 -3.15
C THR A 505 22.66 20.02 -3.40
N ILE A 506 22.17 18.83 -3.76
CA ILE A 506 23.02 17.64 -4.00
C ILE A 506 23.20 17.37 -5.51
N SER A 507 22.40 18.01 -6.39
CA SER A 507 22.47 17.76 -7.84
C SER A 507 23.45 18.66 -8.61
N SER A 508 24.28 19.47 -7.94
CA SER A 508 25.23 20.38 -8.60
C SER A 508 26.69 20.17 -8.17
N ILE A 509 27.05 18.98 -7.72
CA ILE A 509 28.45 18.59 -7.48
C ILE A 509 28.73 17.33 -8.29
N ASP A 510 29.79 17.44 -9.10
CA ASP A 510 30.35 16.52 -10.08
C ASP A 510 30.07 15.02 -9.89
N ARG A 511 29.55 14.39 -10.95
CA ARG A 511 29.53 12.93 -11.13
C ARG A 511 30.85 12.43 -11.73
N SER A 512 31.95 12.75 -11.09
CA SER A 512 33.21 12.03 -11.26
C SER A 512 33.65 11.53 -9.89
N CYS A 513 33.86 10.22 -9.77
CA CYS A 513 34.18 9.45 -8.56
C CYS A 513 32.98 8.87 -7.81
N ALA A 514 32.49 7.72 -8.30
CA ALA A 514 31.80 6.74 -7.47
C ALA A 514 32.62 5.42 -7.46
N VAL A 515 33.75 5.46 -6.76
CA VAL A 515 34.23 4.28 -6.03
C VAL A 515 33.63 4.42 -4.64
N GLU A 516 33.00 3.36 -4.15
CA GLU A 516 32.41 3.33 -2.82
C GLU A 516 33.44 3.72 -1.75
N HIS A 517 33.17 4.83 -1.07
CA HIS A 517 33.71 5.07 0.26
C HIS A 517 32.55 5.14 1.26
N PRO A 518 32.54 4.27 2.29
CA PRO A 518 31.42 4.09 3.22
C PRO A 518 31.29 5.23 4.27
N ASN A 519 31.65 6.47 3.93
CA ASN A 519 31.79 7.58 4.87
C ASN A 519 31.08 8.85 4.38
N ASP A 520 29.81 8.77 3.99
CA ASP A 520 29.00 9.97 3.72
C ASP A 520 28.53 10.63 5.03
N LYS A 521 29.47 11.28 5.72
CA LYS A 521 29.28 11.94 7.02
C LYS A 521 28.18 13.01 6.99
N SER A 522 27.82 13.56 5.82
CA SER A 522 26.82 14.63 5.69
C SER A 522 25.39 14.17 6.02
N CYS A 523 25.05 12.93 5.65
CA CYS A 523 23.74 12.35 5.92
C CYS A 523 23.56 12.11 7.43
N LEU A 524 24.60 11.59 8.08
CA LEU A 524 24.64 11.31 9.52
C LEU A 524 24.46 12.56 10.38
N HIS A 525 25.13 13.67 10.02
CA HIS A 525 24.96 14.95 10.72
C HIS A 525 23.52 15.49 10.60
N THR A 526 22.86 15.23 9.47
CA THR A 526 21.47 15.67 9.21
C THR A 526 20.49 14.88 10.09
N ALA A 527 20.64 13.55 10.20
CA ALA A 527 19.83 12.72 11.09
C ALA A 527 19.94 13.16 12.56
N LYS A 528 21.17 13.40 13.03
CA LYS A 528 21.46 13.87 14.39
C LYS A 528 20.86 15.26 14.66
N ALA A 529 20.92 16.16 13.68
CA ALA A 529 20.30 17.48 13.76
C ALA A 529 18.78 17.40 13.92
N LEU A 530 18.09 16.63 13.07
CA LEU A 530 16.64 16.45 13.15
C LEU A 530 16.20 15.85 14.49
N LYS A 531 16.95 14.86 14.98
CA LYS A 531 16.76 14.28 16.32
C LYS A 531 16.87 15.34 17.43
N LYS A 532 17.89 16.21 17.39
CA LYS A 532 18.06 17.31 18.38
C LYS A 532 16.88 18.29 18.35
N VAL A 533 16.36 18.62 17.15
CA VAL A 533 15.18 19.51 17.01
C VAL A 533 13.93 18.84 17.56
N ALA A 534 13.67 17.58 17.23
CA ALA A 534 12.54 16.81 17.73
C ALA A 534 12.54 16.69 19.26
N ILE A 535 13.70 16.41 19.88
CA ILE A 535 13.86 16.40 21.34
C ILE A 535 13.51 17.78 21.93
N SER A 536 13.93 18.86 21.27
CA SER A 536 13.68 20.23 21.76
C SER A 536 12.20 20.61 21.67
N LEU A 537 11.47 20.15 20.64
CA LEU A 537 10.01 20.30 20.54
C LEU A 537 9.28 19.51 21.64
N SER A 538 9.71 18.28 21.92
CA SER A 538 9.16 17.47 23.02
C SER A 538 9.39 18.11 24.40
N LEU A 539 10.59 18.67 24.62
CA LEU A 539 10.91 19.38 25.85
C LEU A 539 10.08 20.66 26.00
N TYR A 540 9.92 21.44 24.93
CA TYR A 540 9.05 22.63 24.92
C TYR A 540 7.60 22.25 25.27
N THR A 541 7.08 21.20 24.62
CA THR A 541 5.73 20.69 24.89
C THR A 541 5.60 20.32 26.36
N SER A 542 6.59 19.62 26.94
CA SER A 542 6.57 19.19 28.33
C SER A 542 6.73 20.33 29.36
N SER A 543 7.44 21.41 29.04
CA SER A 543 7.63 22.54 29.95
C SER A 543 6.44 23.51 29.92
N HIS A 544 5.73 23.58 28.79
CA HIS A 544 4.61 24.49 28.58
C HIS A 544 3.24 23.79 28.52
N VAL A 545 3.14 22.52 28.95
CA VAL A 545 1.88 21.73 28.90
C VAL A 545 0.69 22.50 29.47
N LYS A 546 0.87 23.18 30.61
CA LYS A 546 -0.20 23.97 31.23
C LYS A 546 -0.65 25.11 30.31
N GLN A 547 0.30 25.86 29.74
CA GLN A 547 -0.04 26.99 28.86
C GLN A 547 -0.68 26.54 27.54
N ILE A 548 -0.31 25.35 27.04
CA ILE A 548 -0.80 24.83 25.76
C ILE A 548 -2.17 24.14 25.92
N TYR A 549 -2.39 23.40 27.01
CA TYR A 549 -3.52 22.47 27.16
C TYR A 549 -4.47 22.75 28.34
N ASP A 550 -4.17 23.70 29.23
CA ASP A 550 -5.06 24.10 30.35
C ASP A 550 -6.03 25.23 29.94
N VAL A 551 -5.90 25.78 28.71
CA VAL A 551 -6.77 26.84 28.22
C VAL A 551 -8.08 26.22 27.71
N PRO A 552 -9.24 26.51 28.33
CA PRO A 552 -10.52 26.02 27.82
C PRO A 552 -10.81 26.69 26.48
N LEU A 553 -10.66 25.92 25.41
CA LEU A 553 -10.95 26.37 24.05
C LEU A 553 -12.46 26.44 23.88
N ALA A 554 -13.02 27.65 23.96
CA ALA A 554 -14.41 27.90 23.62
C ALA A 554 -14.65 27.46 22.16
N ARG A 555 -15.71 26.68 21.93
CA ARG A 555 -16.03 25.95 20.68
C ARG A 555 -16.05 26.79 19.38
N ASN A 556 -15.95 28.12 19.47
CA ASN A 556 -16.07 29.08 18.38
C ASN A 556 -14.88 30.06 18.22
N GLN A 557 -13.75 29.86 18.94
CA GLN A 557 -12.58 30.74 18.75
C GLN A 557 -11.62 30.14 17.72
N HIS A 558 -11.38 30.89 16.63
CA HIS A 558 -10.34 30.56 15.66
C HIS A 558 -8.96 30.80 16.29
N LEU A 559 -8.22 29.72 16.52
CA LEU A 559 -6.84 29.78 16.98
C LEU A 559 -5.93 30.44 15.93
N VAL A 560 -5.01 31.29 16.39
CA VAL A 560 -3.96 31.88 15.54
C VAL A 560 -3.01 30.76 15.06
N PRO A 561 -2.45 30.82 13.84
CA PRO A 561 -1.55 29.78 13.33
C PRO A 561 -0.39 29.41 14.26
N SER A 562 0.16 30.37 15.01
CA SER A 562 1.20 30.14 16.02
C SER A 562 0.70 29.28 17.19
N GLN A 563 -0.51 29.52 17.66
CA GLN A 563 -1.16 28.73 18.71
C GLN A 563 -1.50 27.31 18.23
N VAL A 564 -2.02 27.18 17.00
CA VAL A 564 -2.25 25.87 16.37
C VAL A 564 -0.94 25.09 16.29
N ALA A 565 0.15 25.75 15.88
CA ALA A 565 1.46 25.10 15.79
C ALA A 565 2.01 24.66 17.15
N ARG A 566 1.79 25.43 18.23
CA ARG A 566 2.15 25.04 19.61
C ARG A 566 1.36 23.82 20.08
N VAL A 567 0.07 23.77 19.78
CA VAL A 567 -0.80 22.63 20.08
C VAL A 567 -0.44 21.39 19.25
N GLN A 568 0.04 21.58 18.02
CA GLN A 568 0.46 20.51 17.10
C GLN A 568 1.94 20.12 17.21
N ALA A 569 2.69 20.67 18.17
CA ALA A 569 4.10 20.37 18.36
C ALA A 569 4.42 18.86 18.39
N PRO A 570 3.63 17.98 19.06
CA PRO A 570 3.84 16.53 19.01
C PRO A 570 3.77 15.91 17.61
N MET A 571 2.88 16.42 16.75
CA MET A 571 2.74 15.94 15.37
C MET A 571 3.98 16.32 14.54
N TYR A 572 4.49 17.54 14.69
CA TYR A 572 5.74 17.94 14.04
C TYR A 572 6.94 17.14 14.55
N THR A 573 7.02 16.86 15.86
CA THR A 573 8.05 15.97 16.43
C THR A 573 8.02 14.59 15.77
N LEU A 574 6.83 14.00 15.61
CA LEU A 574 6.65 12.70 14.98
C LEU A 574 7.18 12.70 13.53
N GLU A 575 6.81 13.71 12.73
CA GLU A 575 7.26 13.82 11.35
C GLU A 575 8.78 13.98 11.26
N LEU A 576 9.39 14.85 12.06
CA LEU A 576 10.86 15.02 12.07
C LEU A 576 11.59 13.71 12.41
N LEU A 577 11.05 12.90 13.33
CA LEU A 577 11.63 11.62 13.70
C LEU A 577 11.44 10.54 12.62
N ARG A 578 10.32 10.54 11.89
CA ARG A 578 10.14 9.66 10.72
C ARG A 578 11.24 9.90 9.68
N TYR A 579 11.48 11.17 9.37
CA TYR A 579 12.57 11.53 8.45
C TYR A 579 13.93 11.17 9.02
N ALA A 580 14.20 11.46 10.30
CA ALA A 580 15.46 11.11 10.93
C ALA A 580 15.74 9.59 10.87
N LEU A 581 14.72 8.76 11.07
CA LEU A 581 14.83 7.30 11.01
C LEU A 581 15.24 6.81 9.61
N CYS A 582 14.71 7.44 8.54
CA CYS A 582 15.05 7.07 7.16
C CYS A 582 16.51 7.38 6.76
N ILE A 583 17.20 8.25 7.50
CA ILE A 583 18.56 8.70 7.16
C ILE A 583 19.59 8.45 8.27
N CYS A 584 19.18 7.82 9.38
CA CYS A 584 20.06 7.51 10.50
C CYS A 584 20.98 6.32 10.17
N ASP A 585 22.12 6.27 10.87
CA ASP A 585 23.02 5.12 10.84
C ASP A 585 22.55 4.00 11.76
N LYS A 586 23.16 2.82 11.61
CA LYS A 586 22.85 1.64 12.43
C LYS A 586 23.02 1.91 13.94
N GLU A 587 24.00 2.73 14.33
CA GLU A 587 24.28 3.04 15.74
C GLU A 587 23.20 3.94 16.38
N SER A 588 22.59 4.85 15.60
CA SER A 588 21.53 5.74 16.12
C SER A 588 20.10 5.28 15.81
N PHE A 589 19.94 4.17 15.10
CA PHE A 589 18.64 3.61 14.72
C PHE A 589 17.77 3.28 15.93
N ASP A 590 18.28 2.51 16.90
CA ASP A 590 17.51 2.08 18.07
C ASP A 590 17.03 3.27 18.93
N GLU A 591 17.92 4.24 19.17
CA GLU A 591 17.58 5.47 19.91
C GLU A 591 16.51 6.29 19.16
N THR A 592 16.63 6.39 17.83
CA THR A 592 15.70 7.15 16.98
C THR A 592 14.34 6.45 16.89
N LEU A 593 14.32 5.10 16.81
CA LEU A 593 13.11 4.30 16.79
C LEU A 593 12.33 4.43 18.11
N ILE A 594 13.00 4.44 19.25
CA ILE A 594 12.34 4.59 20.55
C ILE A 594 11.79 6.01 20.73
N LEU A 595 12.56 7.03 20.31
CA LEU A 595 12.05 8.40 20.25
C LEU A 595 10.80 8.50 19.35
N LEU A 596 10.80 7.81 18.20
CA LEU A 596 9.65 7.76 17.30
C LEU A 596 8.44 7.10 17.96
N LYS A 597 8.61 5.93 18.59
CA LYS A 597 7.54 5.23 19.34
C LYS A 597 6.92 6.12 20.43
N ASN A 598 7.77 6.80 21.20
CA ASN A 598 7.31 7.72 22.23
C ASN A 598 6.59 8.94 21.65
N ALA A 599 7.07 9.49 20.54
CA ALA A 599 6.40 10.60 19.84
C ALA A 599 5.05 10.17 19.24
N MET A 600 4.94 8.95 18.71
CA MET A 600 3.68 8.38 18.25
C MET A 600 2.67 8.33 19.38
N LEU A 601 3.07 7.80 20.54
CA LEU A 601 2.20 7.67 21.70
C LEU A 601 1.73 9.04 22.26
N VAL A 602 2.63 10.03 22.33
CA VAL A 602 2.26 11.41 22.71
C VAL A 602 1.26 12.00 21.71
N ASN A 603 1.46 11.76 20.40
CA ASN A 603 0.56 12.23 19.36
C ASN A 603 -0.80 11.48 19.35
N GLU A 604 -0.83 10.21 19.73
CA GLU A 604 -2.07 9.45 19.90
C GLU A 604 -2.89 10.03 21.06
N ILE A 605 -2.29 10.23 22.24
CA ILE A 605 -2.98 10.87 23.38
C ILE A 605 -3.48 12.27 23.02
N LEU A 606 -2.71 13.02 22.23
CA LEU A 606 -3.16 14.32 21.73
C LEU A 606 -4.49 14.21 20.98
N GLN A 607 -4.70 13.17 20.17
CA GLN A 607 -5.96 12.96 19.45
C GLN A 607 -7.14 12.64 20.39
N PHE A 608 -6.89 11.92 21.50
CA PHE A 608 -7.92 11.62 22.52
C PHE A 608 -8.26 12.83 23.40
N THR A 609 -7.34 13.80 23.52
CA THR A 609 -7.58 15.06 24.24
C THR A 609 -8.19 16.17 23.38
N GLN A 610 -8.08 16.08 22.04
CA GLN A 610 -8.46 17.14 21.09
C GLN A 610 -9.82 16.94 20.40
N HIS A 611 -10.76 16.21 21.02
CA HIS A 611 -11.95 15.66 20.35
C HIS A 611 -12.93 16.65 19.64
N ASN A 612 -12.62 17.94 19.43
CA ASN A 612 -13.50 18.88 18.72
C ASN A 612 -12.84 20.04 17.93
N ILE A 613 -11.51 20.20 17.85
CA ILE A 613 -10.94 21.47 17.30
C ILE A 613 -10.82 21.48 15.76
N LEU A 614 -10.55 20.33 15.11
CA LEU A 614 -10.23 20.28 13.67
C LEU A 614 -11.14 19.34 12.85
N ALA A 615 -12.12 18.68 13.46
CA ALA A 615 -12.95 17.68 12.80
C ALA A 615 -13.92 18.25 11.75
N THR A 616 -13.93 19.57 11.48
CA THR A 616 -14.96 20.14 10.63
C THR A 616 -14.73 20.07 9.13
N LYS A 617 -13.52 19.83 8.56
CA LYS A 617 -13.41 19.91 7.07
C LYS A 617 -12.44 19.01 6.28
N THR A 618 -11.51 18.22 6.84
CA THR A 618 -10.45 17.62 5.98
C THR A 618 -9.94 16.22 6.32
N SER A 619 -10.78 15.24 6.68
CA SER A 619 -10.29 13.83 6.70
C SER A 619 -11.39 12.79 6.49
N GLU A 620 -11.87 12.71 5.25
CA GLU A 620 -12.49 11.51 4.67
C GLU A 620 -11.43 10.57 4.01
N LEU A 621 -10.13 10.89 4.09
CA LEU A 621 -9.08 10.20 3.32
C LEU A 621 -7.89 9.68 4.14
N GLN A 622 -8.02 9.46 5.45
CA GLN A 622 -7.09 8.58 6.16
C GLN A 622 -7.76 7.26 6.50
N TRP A 623 -7.53 6.30 5.61
CA TRP A 623 -7.68 4.89 5.89
C TRP A 623 -6.66 4.50 6.98
N THR A 624 -7.07 4.56 8.23
CA THR A 624 -6.52 3.71 9.28
C THR A 624 -7.67 2.83 9.72
N LEU A 625 -7.65 1.57 9.29
CA LEU A 625 -8.76 0.61 9.46
C LEU A 625 -9.14 0.35 10.94
N TYR A 626 -8.32 0.77 11.90
CA TYR A 626 -8.48 0.40 13.32
C TYR A 626 -8.84 1.54 14.30
N PRO A 627 -8.35 2.80 14.20
CA PRO A 627 -8.59 3.80 15.25
C PRO A 627 -10.02 4.37 15.31
N ARG A 628 -10.81 4.23 14.24
CA ARG A 628 -12.16 4.81 14.18
C ARG A 628 -13.27 3.88 14.69
N TRP A 629 -13.12 2.56 14.56
CA TRP A 629 -14.14 1.59 14.97
C TRP A 629 -14.12 1.31 16.47
N TYR A 630 -12.95 1.31 17.12
CA TYR A 630 -12.79 1.17 18.57
C TYR A 630 -12.89 2.47 19.37
N ARG A 631 -13.70 3.43 18.92
CA ARG A 631 -14.14 4.54 19.80
C ARG A 631 -15.11 4.08 20.91
N GLY A 632 -15.10 2.78 21.25
CA GLY A 632 -15.66 2.22 22.47
C GLY A 632 -14.85 2.57 23.73
N ASP A 633 -13.56 2.91 23.59
CA ASP A 633 -12.90 3.77 24.58
C ASP A 633 -13.39 5.21 24.31
N ALA A 634 -14.63 5.50 24.71
CA ALA A 634 -15.17 6.85 24.83
C ALA A 634 -14.46 7.64 25.95
N CYS A 635 -13.17 7.41 26.14
CA CYS A 635 -12.36 8.04 27.15
C CYS A 635 -11.94 9.42 26.64
N ALA A 636 -12.76 10.43 26.96
CA ALA A 636 -12.34 11.81 26.85
C ALA A 636 -11.34 12.09 27.98
N LEU A 637 -10.05 12.10 27.63
CA LEU A 637 -9.00 12.41 28.59
C LEU A 637 -8.91 13.91 28.85
N ALA A 638 -8.70 14.30 30.10
CA ALA A 638 -8.44 15.69 30.46
C ALA A 638 -7.13 16.17 29.79
N SER A 639 -7.24 17.18 28.91
CA SER A 639 -6.14 17.57 28.01
C SER A 639 -4.85 17.94 28.74
N TYR A 640 -4.93 18.72 29.83
CA TYR A 640 -3.75 19.09 30.60
C TYR A 640 -3.10 17.90 31.32
N GLU A 641 -3.89 17.08 32.04
CA GLU A 641 -3.35 16.01 32.87
C GLU A 641 -2.78 14.86 32.03
N ALA A 642 -3.50 14.45 30.99
CA ALA A 642 -3.04 13.40 30.08
C ALA A 642 -1.77 13.84 29.33
N MET A 643 -1.74 15.05 28.78
CA MET A 643 -0.55 15.56 28.08
C MET A 643 0.64 15.74 29.02
N LYS A 644 0.41 16.11 30.28
CA LYS A 644 1.48 16.24 31.28
C LYS A 644 2.10 14.90 31.65
N LEU A 645 1.28 13.87 31.83
CA LEU A 645 1.76 12.55 32.20
C LEU A 645 2.45 11.85 31.03
N VAL A 646 1.88 11.93 29.82
CA VAL A 646 2.45 11.28 28.62
C VAL A 646 3.79 11.91 28.20
N THR A 647 3.95 13.23 28.27
CA THR A 647 5.24 13.86 27.92
C THR A 647 6.31 13.53 28.95
N ARG A 648 5.95 13.43 30.24
CA ARG A 648 6.87 12.98 31.30
C ARG A 648 7.27 11.53 31.12
N PHE A 649 6.33 10.67 30.75
CA PHE A 649 6.59 9.27 30.40
C PHE A 649 7.59 9.19 29.23
N ALA A 650 7.31 9.84 28.10
CA ALA A 650 8.18 9.85 26.93
C ALA A 650 9.61 10.34 27.24
N ILE A 651 9.75 11.38 28.07
CA ILE A 651 11.06 11.89 28.50
C ILE A 651 11.77 10.90 29.44
N ALA A 652 11.04 10.27 30.36
CA ALA A 652 11.60 9.28 31.29
C ALA A 652 12.11 8.04 30.54
N GLU A 653 11.31 7.50 29.61
CA GLU A 653 11.72 6.36 28.77
C GLU A 653 12.95 6.70 27.92
N HIS A 654 13.01 7.89 27.31
CA HIS A 654 14.21 8.32 26.59
C HIS A 654 15.44 8.43 27.49
N LYS A 655 15.31 8.92 28.73
CA LYS A 655 16.42 8.99 29.69
C LYS A 655 16.87 7.60 30.15
N ASN A 656 15.92 6.67 30.30
CA ASN A 656 16.19 5.29 30.73
C ASN A 656 17.03 4.51 29.71
N LEU A 657 17.05 4.91 28.42
CA LEU A 657 17.94 4.32 27.41
C LEU A 657 19.42 4.43 27.74
N ARG A 658 19.83 5.51 28.41
CA ARG A 658 21.23 5.78 28.74
C ARG A 658 21.61 5.33 30.15
N ARG A 659 20.67 4.69 30.86
CA ARG A 659 20.85 4.26 32.26
C ARG A 659 20.95 2.74 32.34
N THR A 660 21.78 2.26 33.26
CA THR A 660 21.82 0.85 33.65
C THR A 660 20.49 0.46 34.32
N VAL A 661 20.13 -0.82 34.23
CA VAL A 661 18.83 -1.36 34.67
C VAL A 661 18.49 -0.99 36.12
N GLU A 662 19.50 -0.94 37.00
CA GLU A 662 19.36 -0.65 38.43
C GLU A 662 18.99 0.81 38.77
N VAL A 663 19.16 1.76 37.83
CA VAL A 663 18.98 3.21 38.07
C VAL A 663 17.83 3.80 37.24
N ARG A 664 17.00 2.95 36.62
CA ARG A 664 15.88 3.41 35.79
C ARG A 664 14.76 4.00 36.65
N ASP A 665 14.26 5.16 36.24
CA ASP A 665 13.14 5.82 36.90
C ASP A 665 11.83 5.31 36.29
N THR A 666 11.11 4.47 37.05
CA THR A 666 9.80 3.91 36.64
C THR A 666 8.63 4.71 37.21
N ILE A 667 8.87 5.78 37.99
CA ILE A 667 7.81 6.52 38.67
C ILE A 667 6.90 7.23 37.65
N ALA A 668 7.48 7.82 36.61
CA ALA A 668 6.72 8.47 35.55
C ALA A 668 5.85 7.46 34.79
N SER A 669 6.42 6.31 34.45
CA SER A 669 5.76 5.23 33.71
C SER A 669 4.62 4.60 34.52
N LYS A 670 4.85 4.31 35.82
CA LYS A 670 3.80 3.82 36.73
C LYS A 670 2.64 4.82 36.86
N ARG A 671 2.94 6.11 37.10
CA ARG A 671 1.89 7.14 37.25
C ARG A 671 1.05 7.32 35.99
N TYR A 672 1.69 7.30 34.82
CA TYR A 672 0.98 7.46 33.55
C TYR A 672 0.09 6.25 33.24
N VAL A 673 0.60 5.01 33.40
CA VAL A 673 -0.21 3.80 33.19
C VAL A 673 -1.35 3.73 34.21
N SER A 674 -1.11 4.01 35.49
CA SER A 674 -2.18 4.04 36.50
C SER A 674 -3.28 5.03 36.15
N PHE A 675 -2.91 6.23 35.69
CA PHE A 675 -3.88 7.21 35.20
C PHE A 675 -4.73 6.68 34.05
N LEU A 676 -4.13 6.04 33.04
CA LEU A 676 -4.89 5.46 31.92
C LEU A 676 -5.85 4.34 32.38
N VAL A 677 -5.40 3.50 33.30
CA VAL A 677 -6.22 2.43 33.88
C VAL A 677 -7.40 2.99 34.68
N GLU A 678 -7.19 4.07 35.44
CA GLU A 678 -8.25 4.78 36.17
C GLU A 678 -9.27 5.42 35.23
N GLN A 679 -8.81 5.97 34.10
CA GLN A 679 -9.66 6.56 33.07
C GLN A 679 -10.34 5.52 32.16
N ARG A 680 -10.12 4.22 32.36
CA ARG A 680 -10.59 3.13 31.48
C ARG A 680 -10.16 3.31 30.02
N ALA A 681 -8.96 3.81 29.82
CA ALA A 681 -8.32 3.89 28.51
C ALA A 681 -7.51 2.60 28.28
N ASP A 682 -8.22 1.48 28.16
CA ASP A 682 -7.63 0.13 28.22
C ASP A 682 -6.63 -0.07 27.04
N LEU A 683 -6.97 0.37 25.82
CA LEU A 683 -6.09 0.28 24.66
C LEU A 683 -4.82 1.13 24.82
N LEU A 684 -4.98 2.38 25.23
CA LEU A 684 -3.86 3.31 25.44
C LEU A 684 -2.93 2.82 26.55
N SER A 685 -3.49 2.18 27.58
CA SER A 685 -2.69 1.61 28.67
C SER A 685 -1.80 0.47 28.19
N LEU A 686 -2.33 -0.41 27.32
CA LEU A 686 -1.57 -1.50 26.69
C LEU A 686 -0.51 -0.97 25.73
N GLN A 687 -0.84 0.00 24.87
CA GLN A 687 0.13 0.63 23.98
C GLN A 687 1.28 1.29 24.76
N SER A 688 0.96 1.93 25.89
CA SER A 688 1.96 2.54 26.78
C SER A 688 2.90 1.51 27.41
N LEU A 689 2.36 0.36 27.81
CA LEU A 689 3.14 -0.75 28.36
C LEU A 689 4.01 -1.42 27.30
N LEU A 690 3.51 -1.61 26.08
CA LEU A 690 4.25 -2.18 24.95
C LEU A 690 5.30 -1.22 24.36
N ALA A 691 5.16 0.09 24.62
CA ALA A 691 6.15 1.09 24.23
C ALA A 691 7.35 1.15 25.19
N MET A 692 7.24 0.56 26.39
CA MET A 692 8.36 0.49 27.33
C MET A 692 9.47 -0.41 26.78
N ASN A 693 10.72 -0.03 27.05
CA ASN A 693 11.86 -0.83 26.61
C ASN A 693 11.92 -2.20 27.32
N GLU A 694 11.56 -2.22 28.60
CA GLU A 694 11.43 -3.42 29.42
C GLU A 694 10.16 -3.32 30.26
N LEU A 695 9.36 -4.38 30.27
CA LEU A 695 8.13 -4.44 31.04
C LEU A 695 8.45 -4.78 32.51
N PRO A 696 8.02 -3.96 33.50
CA PRO A 696 8.18 -4.32 34.91
C PRO A 696 7.42 -5.61 35.25
N GLU A 697 7.96 -6.44 36.15
CA GLU A 697 7.32 -7.72 36.55
C GLU A 697 5.88 -7.51 37.07
N ASP A 698 5.66 -6.47 37.88
CA ASP A 698 4.33 -6.09 38.40
C ASP A 698 3.33 -5.73 37.29
N ALA A 699 3.82 -5.34 36.11
CA ALA A 699 2.99 -4.85 35.03
C ALA A 699 2.36 -5.99 34.20
N SER A 700 2.87 -7.22 34.29
CA SER A 700 2.29 -8.39 33.61
C SER A 700 0.83 -8.62 34.02
N ASN A 701 0.53 -8.48 35.31
CA ASN A 701 -0.84 -8.55 35.83
C ASN A 701 -1.73 -7.44 35.26
N VAL A 702 -1.19 -6.22 35.14
CA VAL A 702 -1.92 -5.09 34.56
C VAL A 702 -2.22 -5.37 33.09
N VAL A 703 -1.22 -5.82 32.31
CA VAL A 703 -1.38 -6.19 30.90
C VAL A 703 -2.51 -7.21 30.72
N ASN A 704 -2.52 -8.30 31.49
CA ASN A 704 -3.57 -9.33 31.41
C ASN A 704 -4.96 -8.78 31.76
N ILE A 705 -5.08 -7.94 32.80
CA ILE A 705 -6.34 -7.31 33.19
C ILE A 705 -6.86 -6.39 32.08
N GLN A 706 -5.98 -5.56 31.50
CA GLN A 706 -6.36 -4.62 30.45
C GLN A 706 -6.73 -5.34 29.14
N MET A 707 -6.00 -6.39 28.76
CA MET A 707 -6.37 -7.24 27.62
C MET A 707 -7.75 -7.87 27.80
N GLY A 708 -8.04 -8.42 28.99
CA GLY A 708 -9.35 -9.00 29.29
C GLY A 708 -10.50 -7.98 29.25
N ARG A 709 -10.27 -6.74 29.70
CA ARG A 709 -11.27 -5.66 29.59
C ARG A 709 -11.48 -5.24 28.15
N LEU A 710 -10.40 -5.06 27.39
CA LEU A 710 -10.46 -4.70 25.98
C LEU A 710 -11.19 -5.76 25.17
N LEU A 711 -10.87 -7.05 25.39
CA LEU A 711 -11.59 -8.17 24.79
C LEU A 711 -13.09 -8.17 25.14
N SER A 712 -13.44 -7.81 26.39
CA SER A 712 -14.85 -7.67 26.78
C SER A 712 -15.54 -6.51 26.04
N THR A 713 -14.86 -5.37 25.87
CA THR A 713 -15.38 -4.22 25.10
C THR A 713 -15.55 -4.60 23.64
N VAL A 714 -14.58 -5.34 23.09
CA VAL A 714 -14.59 -5.86 21.72
C VAL A 714 -15.78 -6.74 21.46
N PHE A 715 -15.96 -7.71 22.36
CA PHE A 715 -17.10 -8.60 22.29
C PHE A 715 -18.42 -7.88 22.46
N GLN A 716 -18.49 -6.79 23.25
CA GLN A 716 -19.72 -6.01 23.49
C GLN A 716 -20.04 -4.97 22.41
N SER A 717 -19.09 -4.67 21.50
CA SER A 717 -19.29 -3.74 20.38
C SER A 717 -20.41 -4.19 19.45
N GLN A 718 -21.21 -3.27 18.91
CA GLN A 718 -22.28 -3.57 17.94
C GLN A 718 -21.76 -4.39 16.74
N GLU A 719 -20.56 -4.05 16.27
CA GLU A 719 -19.82 -4.82 15.29
C GLU A 719 -18.59 -5.43 15.96
N VAL A 720 -18.57 -6.76 16.05
CA VAL A 720 -17.44 -7.51 16.61
C VAL A 720 -16.37 -7.65 15.53
N ASP A 721 -15.18 -7.11 15.80
CA ASP A 721 -13.99 -7.31 14.97
C ASP A 721 -13.39 -8.68 15.26
N SER A 722 -13.59 -9.62 14.34
CA SER A 722 -13.15 -11.02 14.50
C SER A 722 -11.64 -11.15 14.62
N TYR A 723 -10.88 -10.40 13.81
CA TYR A 723 -9.42 -10.50 13.81
C TYR A 723 -8.83 -9.90 15.07
N TYR A 724 -9.36 -8.77 15.52
CA TYR A 724 -8.87 -8.12 16.73
C TYR A 724 -9.22 -8.92 17.99
N ALA A 725 -10.44 -9.46 18.06
CA ALA A 725 -10.86 -10.35 19.13
C ALA A 725 -9.98 -11.61 19.20
N LEU A 726 -9.74 -12.24 18.04
CA LEU A 726 -8.87 -13.41 17.94
C LEU A 726 -7.44 -13.05 18.38
N GLY A 727 -6.88 -11.94 17.89
CA GLY A 727 -5.54 -11.49 18.26
C GLY A 727 -5.38 -11.28 19.77
N LEU A 728 -6.39 -10.69 20.42
CA LEU A 728 -6.42 -10.54 21.88
C LEU A 728 -6.51 -11.89 22.59
N MET A 729 -7.38 -12.80 22.15
CA MET A 729 -7.50 -14.14 22.72
C MET A 729 -6.19 -14.93 22.62
N LEU A 730 -5.49 -14.85 21.49
CA LEU A 730 -4.21 -15.54 21.28
C LEU A 730 -3.04 -14.90 22.06
N SER A 731 -3.16 -13.63 22.45
CA SER A 731 -2.14 -12.92 23.24
C SER A 731 -2.30 -13.12 24.75
N MET A 732 -3.45 -13.63 25.19
CA MET A 732 -3.77 -13.90 26.60
C MET A 732 -3.46 -15.36 26.97
N ASN A 733 -3.38 -15.65 28.27
CA ASN A 733 -3.41 -17.03 28.74
C ASN A 733 -4.70 -17.72 28.27
N GLN A 734 -4.57 -18.96 27.78
CA GLN A 734 -5.68 -19.71 27.20
C GLN A 734 -6.88 -19.85 28.16
N GLU A 735 -6.64 -20.10 29.45
CA GLU A 735 -7.71 -20.21 30.46
C GLU A 735 -8.48 -18.90 30.65
N ASP A 736 -7.76 -17.77 30.72
CA ASP A 736 -8.37 -16.45 30.90
C ASP A 736 -9.17 -16.03 29.66
N ALA A 737 -8.62 -16.25 28.47
CA ALA A 737 -9.28 -16.00 27.19
C ALA A 737 -10.55 -16.85 27.03
N PHE A 738 -10.47 -18.15 27.33
CA PHE A 738 -11.62 -19.05 27.30
C PHE A 738 -12.69 -18.63 28.31
N ASN A 739 -12.31 -18.26 29.53
CA ASN A 739 -13.25 -17.79 30.54
C ASN A 739 -13.94 -16.48 30.13
N ALA A 740 -13.20 -15.54 29.53
CA ALA A 740 -13.76 -14.30 28.99
C ALA A 740 -14.77 -14.58 27.87
N PHE A 741 -14.40 -15.44 26.92
CA PHE A 741 -15.26 -15.89 25.83
C PHE A 741 -16.55 -16.55 26.34
N ARG A 742 -16.42 -17.54 27.25
CA ARG A 742 -17.56 -18.26 27.83
C ARG A 742 -18.52 -17.33 28.56
N ARG A 743 -17.99 -16.35 29.32
CA ARG A 743 -18.81 -15.33 29.98
C ARG A 743 -19.58 -14.49 28.98
N GLN A 744 -18.99 -14.15 27.83
CA GLN A 744 -19.69 -13.42 26.78
C GLN A 744 -20.81 -14.26 26.17
N ILE A 745 -20.52 -15.48 25.71
CA ILE A 745 -21.53 -16.37 25.12
C ILE A 745 -22.72 -16.58 26.07
N SER A 746 -22.47 -16.69 27.38
CA SER A 746 -23.53 -16.86 28.38
C SER A 746 -24.39 -15.60 28.60
N ARG A 747 -23.85 -14.41 28.29
CA ARG A 747 -24.55 -13.13 28.41
C ARG A 747 -25.37 -12.80 27.17
N GLU A 748 -24.93 -13.26 26.00
CA GLU A 748 -25.65 -13.03 24.76
C GLU A 748 -27.00 -13.75 24.77
N ASN A 749 -28.04 -12.99 24.43
CA ASN A 749 -29.37 -13.58 24.31
C ASN A 749 -29.50 -14.21 22.93
N VAL A 750 -29.41 -15.55 22.89
CA VAL A 750 -29.54 -16.38 21.69
C VAL A 750 -30.75 -15.98 20.83
N ALA A 751 -31.85 -15.54 21.45
CA ALA A 751 -33.09 -15.23 20.74
C ALA A 751 -33.16 -13.80 20.14
N LYS A 752 -32.18 -12.92 20.40
CA LYS A 752 -32.22 -11.52 19.94
C LYS A 752 -31.31 -11.23 18.76
N GLU A 753 -30.09 -11.76 18.77
CA GLU A 753 -29.05 -11.38 17.79
C GLU A 753 -28.25 -12.59 17.29
N PHE A 754 -28.85 -13.36 16.38
CA PHE A 754 -28.24 -14.58 15.83
C PHE A 754 -26.91 -14.32 15.09
N ASN A 755 -26.83 -13.25 14.29
CA ASN A 755 -25.62 -12.92 13.52
C ASN A 755 -24.41 -12.62 14.41
N ARG A 756 -24.64 -11.93 15.52
CA ARG A 756 -23.61 -11.63 16.52
C ARG A 756 -23.16 -12.90 17.24
N PHE A 757 -24.12 -13.74 17.61
CA PHE A 757 -23.85 -15.03 18.26
C PHE A 757 -23.05 -15.97 17.34
N GLN A 758 -23.38 -16.01 16.05
CA GLN A 758 -22.62 -16.74 15.03
C GLN A 758 -21.18 -16.21 14.92
N ARG A 759 -20.99 -14.89 14.82
CA ARG A 759 -19.65 -14.28 14.75
C ARG A 759 -18.78 -14.64 15.97
N LEU A 760 -19.34 -14.61 17.18
CA LEU A 760 -18.64 -15.04 18.38
C LEU A 760 -18.27 -16.53 18.31
N ALA A 761 -19.17 -17.39 17.84
CA ALA A 761 -18.88 -18.81 17.65
C ALA A 761 -17.73 -19.04 16.65
N CYS A 762 -17.67 -18.31 15.54
CA CYS A 762 -16.56 -18.35 14.58
C CYS A 762 -15.23 -17.95 15.25
N ILE A 763 -15.20 -16.85 16.00
CA ILE A 763 -14.00 -16.40 16.73
C ILE A 763 -13.52 -17.49 17.71
N GLY A 764 -14.46 -18.12 18.42
CA GLY A 764 -14.16 -19.24 19.30
C GLY A 764 -13.58 -20.45 18.55
N ALA A 765 -14.12 -20.77 17.36
CA ALA A 765 -13.61 -21.85 16.50
C ALA A 765 -12.19 -21.54 16.01
N ASP A 766 -11.93 -20.31 15.56
CA ASP A 766 -10.60 -19.86 15.12
C ASP A 766 -9.58 -19.96 16.26
N ALA A 767 -9.94 -19.48 17.46
CA ALA A 767 -9.12 -19.60 18.65
C ALA A 767 -8.87 -21.07 19.03
N ALA A 768 -9.90 -21.93 18.94
CA ALA A 768 -9.78 -23.36 19.21
C ALA A 768 -8.82 -24.06 18.23
N ARG A 769 -8.84 -23.70 16.95
CA ARG A 769 -7.88 -24.22 15.95
C ARG A 769 -6.46 -23.81 16.30
N ALA A 770 -6.24 -22.53 16.63
CA ALA A 770 -4.93 -22.02 17.02
C ALA A 770 -4.39 -22.67 18.30
N TRP A 771 -5.25 -22.93 19.29
CA TRP A 771 -4.89 -23.62 20.53
C TRP A 771 -4.88 -25.15 20.42
N GLN A 772 -5.20 -25.71 19.24
CA GLN A 772 -5.32 -27.15 18.99
C GLN A 772 -6.28 -27.87 19.95
N GLN A 773 -7.36 -27.19 20.36
CA GLN A 773 -8.35 -27.72 21.28
C GLN A 773 -9.56 -28.31 20.53
N ILE A 774 -9.47 -29.58 20.16
CA ILE A 774 -10.46 -30.28 19.31
C ILE A 774 -11.87 -30.25 19.94
N ALA A 775 -11.98 -30.51 21.25
CA ALA A 775 -13.28 -30.50 21.94
C ALA A 775 -13.94 -29.12 21.91
N PHE A 776 -13.16 -28.06 22.14
CA PHE A 776 -13.65 -26.68 22.07
C PHE A 776 -14.01 -26.29 20.63
N LEU A 777 -13.22 -26.71 19.64
CA LEU A 777 -13.50 -26.49 18.23
C LEU A 777 -14.85 -27.10 17.83
N HIS A 778 -15.12 -28.35 18.21
CA HIS A 778 -16.41 -28.98 17.92
C HIS A 778 -17.58 -28.22 18.55
N GLN A 779 -17.44 -27.75 19.79
CA GLN A 779 -18.47 -26.94 20.44
C GLN A 779 -18.74 -25.63 19.69
N CYS A 780 -17.69 -24.93 19.26
CA CYS A 780 -17.85 -23.66 18.52
C CYS A 780 -18.42 -23.85 17.11
N VAL A 781 -17.98 -24.86 16.37
CA VAL A 781 -18.50 -25.16 15.02
C VAL A 781 -19.97 -25.57 15.09
N GLU A 782 -20.35 -26.36 16.09
CA GLU A 782 -21.76 -26.68 16.31
C GLU A 782 -22.57 -25.43 16.68
N LEU A 783 -22.03 -24.59 17.56
CA LEU A 783 -22.70 -23.35 17.98
C LEU A 783 -22.92 -22.40 16.81
N GLU A 784 -21.93 -22.28 15.93
CA GLU A 784 -21.99 -21.50 14.69
C GLU A 784 -23.09 -22.02 13.77
N GLY A 785 -23.09 -23.34 13.48
CA GLY A 785 -24.08 -23.96 12.63
C GLY A 785 -25.50 -23.83 13.17
N ASN A 786 -25.67 -24.02 14.49
CA ASN A 786 -26.93 -23.80 15.18
C ASN A 786 -27.39 -22.34 15.09
N ALA A 787 -26.51 -21.37 15.32
CA ALA A 787 -26.84 -19.95 15.21
C ALA A 787 -27.31 -19.56 13.81
N ARG A 788 -26.63 -20.09 12.79
CA ARG A 788 -27.01 -19.93 11.38
C ARG A 788 -28.41 -20.46 11.11
N TRP A 789 -28.71 -21.69 11.55
CA TRP A 789 -30.04 -22.27 11.35
C TRP A 789 -31.14 -21.60 12.16
N TRP A 790 -30.87 -21.16 13.39
CA TRP A 790 -31.82 -20.36 14.17
C TRP A 790 -32.14 -19.03 13.49
N HIS A 791 -31.14 -18.40 12.86
CA HIS A 791 -31.36 -17.20 12.06
C HIS A 791 -32.28 -17.46 10.87
N TYR A 792 -31.98 -18.50 10.07
CA TYR A 792 -32.80 -18.88 8.92
C TYR A 792 -34.24 -19.25 9.31
N LEU A 793 -34.43 -20.05 10.35
CA LEU A 793 -35.77 -20.40 10.85
C LEU A 793 -36.55 -19.16 11.29
N ASN A 794 -35.89 -18.22 11.98
CA ASN A 794 -36.52 -16.97 12.40
C ASN A 794 -36.89 -16.07 11.22
N LEU A 795 -36.04 -15.97 10.18
CA LEU A 795 -36.37 -15.22 8.95
C LEU A 795 -37.61 -15.78 8.23
N LEU A 796 -37.81 -17.09 8.29
CA LEU A 796 -38.97 -17.79 7.74
C LEU A 796 -40.21 -17.75 8.65
N GLY A 797 -40.09 -17.14 9.84
CA GLY A 797 -41.16 -17.06 10.84
C GLY A 797 -41.46 -18.40 11.52
N ILE A 798 -40.47 -19.29 11.63
CA ILE A 798 -40.57 -20.58 12.30
C ILE A 798 -39.98 -20.44 13.71
N GLU A 799 -40.85 -20.48 14.72
CA GLU A 799 -40.41 -20.50 16.11
C GLU A 799 -39.87 -21.88 16.48
N CYS A 800 -38.66 -21.93 17.05
CA CYS A 800 -38.02 -23.17 17.45
C CYS A 800 -37.42 -23.11 18.85
N ASP A 801 -37.45 -24.22 19.59
CA ASP A 801 -36.75 -24.33 20.86
C ASP A 801 -35.25 -24.58 20.61
N HIS A 802 -34.43 -23.56 20.86
CA HIS A 802 -32.97 -23.63 20.70
C HIS A 802 -32.31 -24.75 21.51
N LYS A 803 -32.91 -25.19 22.63
CA LYS A 803 -32.37 -26.28 23.46
C LYS A 803 -32.44 -27.64 22.76
N ALA A 804 -33.41 -27.84 21.87
CA ALA A 804 -33.58 -29.08 21.13
C ALA A 804 -32.46 -29.34 20.11
N PHE A 805 -31.64 -28.33 19.80
CA PHE A 805 -30.55 -28.43 18.82
C PHE A 805 -29.18 -28.71 19.44
N GLN A 806 -29.03 -28.52 20.76
CA GLN A 806 -27.76 -28.69 21.47
C GLN A 806 -27.37 -30.17 21.57
N SER A 807 -26.11 -30.52 21.24
CA SER A 807 -25.60 -31.91 21.25
C SER A 807 -25.92 -32.71 22.52
N GLU A 808 -25.86 -32.10 23.70
CA GLU A 808 -26.14 -32.80 24.97
C GLU A 808 -27.60 -33.27 25.11
N ARG A 809 -28.54 -32.59 24.41
CA ARG A 809 -29.99 -32.81 24.54
C ARG A 809 -30.72 -32.79 23.19
N ARG A 810 -30.03 -33.18 22.12
CA ARG A 810 -30.54 -33.05 20.75
C ARG A 810 -31.79 -33.92 20.56
N ASP A 811 -32.92 -33.28 20.25
CA ASP A 811 -34.17 -33.98 19.94
C ASP A 811 -34.36 -34.08 18.42
N LEU A 812 -33.87 -35.18 17.86
CA LEU A 812 -33.99 -35.47 16.43
C LEU A 812 -35.45 -35.59 15.96
N GLN A 813 -36.38 -35.99 16.83
CA GLN A 813 -37.80 -36.08 16.46
C GLN A 813 -38.41 -34.69 16.33
N TYR A 814 -38.07 -33.78 17.24
CA TYR A 814 -38.47 -32.38 17.14
C TYR A 814 -37.90 -31.73 15.87
N ILE A 815 -36.60 -31.89 15.59
CA ILE A 815 -35.96 -31.33 14.40
C ILE A 815 -36.60 -31.87 13.11
N ARG A 816 -36.90 -33.18 13.04
CA ARG A 816 -37.61 -33.78 11.90
C ARG A 816 -39.02 -33.20 11.69
N ARG A 817 -39.71 -32.77 12.75
CA ARG A 817 -41.03 -32.11 12.62
C ARG A 817 -40.96 -30.70 12.05
N LEU A 818 -39.80 -30.05 12.11
CA LEU A 818 -39.59 -28.73 11.50
C LEU A 818 -39.43 -28.81 9.98
N VAL A 819 -38.95 -29.93 9.45
CA VAL A 819 -38.62 -30.11 8.02
C VAL A 819 -39.79 -29.79 7.07
N PRO A 820 -41.03 -30.30 7.28
CA PRO A 820 -42.15 -29.95 6.41
C PRO A 820 -42.49 -28.44 6.45
N THR A 821 -42.44 -27.83 7.63
CA THR A 821 -42.70 -26.40 7.80
C THR A 821 -41.59 -25.55 7.15
N LEU A 822 -40.33 -25.97 7.31
CA LEU A 822 -39.17 -25.34 6.67
C LEU A 822 -39.33 -25.36 5.15
N LEU A 823 -39.65 -26.52 4.59
CA LEU A 823 -39.85 -26.69 3.15
C LEU A 823 -40.97 -25.79 2.61
N ALA A 824 -42.13 -25.75 3.27
CA ALA A 824 -43.23 -24.90 2.84
C ALA A 824 -42.90 -23.40 2.94
N ARG A 825 -42.19 -22.98 3.99
CA ARG A 825 -41.81 -21.57 4.21
C ARG A 825 -40.64 -21.12 3.34
N SER A 826 -39.74 -22.03 2.95
CA SER A 826 -38.64 -21.76 2.02
C SER A 826 -39.08 -21.79 0.55
N ASN A 827 -40.39 -21.77 0.28
CA ASN A 827 -40.93 -21.87 -1.07
C ASN A 827 -40.48 -23.14 -1.82
N TYR A 828 -40.48 -24.26 -1.10
CA TYR A 828 -40.09 -25.59 -1.62
C TYR A 828 -38.65 -25.65 -2.13
N ASP A 829 -37.74 -24.90 -1.52
CA ASP A 829 -36.30 -25.03 -1.76
C ASP A 829 -35.76 -26.32 -1.10
N PHE A 830 -35.55 -27.34 -1.93
CA PHE A 830 -35.02 -28.63 -1.50
C PHE A 830 -33.58 -28.54 -0.99
N TYR A 831 -32.72 -27.72 -1.61
CA TYR A 831 -31.30 -27.65 -1.25
C TYR A 831 -31.11 -27.09 0.15
N THR A 832 -31.85 -26.04 0.51
CA THR A 832 -31.84 -25.49 1.88
C THR A 832 -32.29 -26.54 2.91
N VAL A 833 -33.34 -27.31 2.59
CA VAL A 833 -33.83 -28.37 3.48
C VAL A 833 -32.82 -29.52 3.62
N LEU A 834 -32.18 -29.91 2.52
CA LEU A 834 -31.16 -30.95 2.48
C LEU A 834 -29.93 -30.53 3.31
N GLU A 835 -29.49 -29.27 3.18
CA GLU A 835 -28.40 -28.72 3.99
C GLU A 835 -28.77 -28.74 5.49
N PHE A 836 -30.01 -28.37 5.83
CA PHE A 836 -30.52 -28.42 7.21
C PHE A 836 -30.49 -29.84 7.76
N THR A 837 -31.02 -30.81 7.03
CA THR A 837 -31.07 -32.21 7.48
C THR A 837 -29.67 -32.82 7.61
N ARG A 838 -28.78 -32.55 6.66
CA ARG A 838 -27.38 -33.02 6.71
C ARG A 838 -26.63 -32.45 7.91
N HIS A 839 -26.84 -31.17 8.23
CA HIS A 839 -26.22 -30.54 9.39
C HIS A 839 -26.56 -31.27 10.71
N TYR A 840 -27.80 -31.76 10.83
CA TYR A 840 -28.27 -32.51 12.01
C TYR A 840 -28.18 -34.03 11.87
N GLN A 841 -27.49 -34.53 10.84
CA GLN A 841 -27.29 -35.96 10.57
C GLN A 841 -28.62 -36.73 10.37
N ILE A 842 -29.59 -36.09 9.73
CA ILE A 842 -30.82 -36.74 9.26
C ILE A 842 -30.54 -37.31 7.86
N GLU A 843 -30.89 -38.57 7.64
CA GLU A 843 -30.71 -39.28 6.36
C GLU A 843 -31.36 -38.54 5.18
N ASP A 844 -30.65 -38.43 4.07
CA ASP A 844 -31.06 -37.73 2.84
C ASP A 844 -32.36 -38.27 2.23
N SER A 845 -32.71 -39.53 2.50
CA SER A 845 -33.99 -40.11 2.08
C SER A 845 -35.21 -39.41 2.71
N PHE A 846 -35.06 -38.86 3.92
CA PHE A 846 -36.16 -38.19 4.62
C PHE A 846 -36.60 -36.86 4.00
N PRO A 847 -35.72 -35.86 3.77
CA PRO A 847 -36.11 -34.62 3.09
C PRO A 847 -36.63 -34.90 1.67
N ALA A 848 -36.04 -35.86 0.95
CA ALA A 848 -36.49 -36.28 -0.38
C ALA A 848 -37.93 -36.82 -0.37
N LEU A 849 -38.26 -37.65 0.62
CA LEU A 849 -39.62 -38.15 0.84
C LEU A 849 -40.60 -37.01 1.16
N VAL A 850 -40.26 -36.10 2.07
CA VAL A 850 -41.12 -34.98 2.46
C VAL A 850 -41.34 -34.03 1.27
N TYR A 851 -40.29 -33.78 0.48
CA TYR A 851 -40.33 -32.97 -0.73
C TYR A 851 -41.26 -33.55 -1.79
N THR A 852 -41.10 -34.84 -2.08
CA THR A 852 -41.95 -35.57 -3.03
C THR A 852 -43.40 -35.62 -2.55
N GLU A 853 -43.63 -35.83 -1.25
CA GLU A 853 -45.00 -35.80 -0.68
C GLU A 853 -45.65 -34.43 -0.87
N ALA A 854 -44.92 -33.35 -0.62
CA ALA A 854 -45.40 -31.98 -0.74
C ALA A 854 -45.73 -31.61 -2.20
N LEU A 855 -44.84 -31.93 -3.15
CA LEU A 855 -45.05 -31.66 -4.57
C LEU A 855 -46.26 -32.41 -5.16
N LEU A 856 -46.54 -33.63 -4.69
CA LEU A 856 -47.70 -34.40 -5.15
C LEU A 856 -49.03 -33.93 -4.53
N GLN A 857 -49.00 -33.35 -3.33
CA GLN A 857 -50.21 -33.02 -2.56
C GLN A 857 -50.60 -31.54 -2.58
N GLU A 858 -49.64 -30.63 -2.65
CA GLU A 858 -49.89 -29.19 -2.56
C GLU A 858 -49.92 -28.56 -3.96
N GLU A 859 -51.04 -27.92 -4.31
CA GLU A 859 -51.17 -27.17 -5.58
C GLU A 859 -50.24 -25.95 -5.63
N SER A 860 -49.86 -25.40 -4.48
CA SER A 860 -48.91 -24.28 -4.36
C SER A 860 -47.45 -24.65 -4.63
N ALA A 861 -47.11 -25.94 -4.66
CA ALA A 861 -45.73 -26.42 -4.72
C ALA A 861 -45.12 -26.45 -6.13
N SER A 862 -45.96 -26.45 -7.17
CA SER A 862 -45.50 -26.41 -8.57
C SER A 862 -46.58 -25.87 -9.50
N THR A 863 -46.19 -25.28 -10.63
CA THR A 863 -47.11 -25.03 -11.74
C THR A 863 -47.28 -26.31 -12.59
N ASN A 864 -48.51 -26.62 -13.00
CA ASN A 864 -48.95 -27.77 -13.83
C ASN A 864 -48.00 -28.97 -13.95
N LEU A 865 -46.92 -28.90 -14.75
CA LEU A 865 -46.03 -30.02 -15.08
C LEU A 865 -44.64 -29.96 -14.40
N GLU A 866 -44.26 -28.84 -13.75
CA GLU A 866 -42.93 -28.68 -13.14
C GLU A 866 -42.65 -29.64 -11.98
N TYR A 867 -43.68 -30.17 -11.31
CA TYR A 867 -43.48 -31.13 -10.22
C TYR A 867 -42.83 -32.43 -10.72
N GLN A 868 -43.06 -32.83 -11.98
CA GLN A 868 -42.56 -34.09 -12.52
C GLN A 868 -41.03 -34.07 -12.61
N ASP A 869 -40.47 -33.00 -13.17
CA ASP A 869 -39.03 -32.79 -13.29
C ASP A 869 -38.36 -32.64 -11.92
N LYS A 870 -38.99 -31.89 -11.00
CA LYS A 870 -38.49 -31.71 -9.63
C LYS A 870 -38.46 -33.01 -8.84
N ILE A 871 -39.46 -33.88 -9.01
CA ILE A 871 -39.48 -35.20 -8.37
C ILE A 871 -38.43 -36.12 -9.02
N ALA A 872 -38.31 -36.11 -10.35
CA ALA A 872 -37.34 -36.92 -11.07
C ALA A 872 -35.89 -36.65 -10.60
N GLY A 873 -35.57 -35.38 -10.28
CA GLY A 873 -34.25 -35.02 -9.77
C GLY A 873 -33.91 -35.53 -8.36
N VAL A 874 -34.90 -36.00 -7.58
CA VAL A 874 -34.72 -36.37 -6.16
C VAL A 874 -35.12 -37.82 -5.87
N ILE A 875 -35.84 -38.48 -6.79
CA ILE A 875 -36.44 -39.79 -6.55
C ILE A 875 -35.41 -40.91 -6.32
N GLU A 876 -34.22 -40.80 -6.90
CA GLU A 876 -33.12 -41.75 -6.71
C GLU A 876 -32.55 -41.72 -5.29
N GLU A 877 -32.70 -40.60 -4.56
CA GLU A 877 -32.26 -40.47 -3.17
C GLU A 877 -33.23 -41.17 -2.19
N ILE A 878 -34.40 -41.60 -2.66
CA ILE A 878 -35.43 -42.24 -1.84
C ILE A 878 -35.29 -43.77 -1.89
N HIS A 879 -35.17 -44.39 -0.72
CA HIS A 879 -35.19 -45.85 -0.64
C HIS A 879 -36.54 -46.43 -1.09
N ASP A 880 -36.50 -47.43 -1.98
CA ASP A 880 -37.64 -48.07 -2.67
C ASP A 880 -38.85 -48.36 -1.76
N GLN A 881 -38.62 -49.01 -0.61
CA GLN A 881 -39.70 -49.33 0.35
C GLN A 881 -40.46 -48.11 0.90
N TYR A 882 -39.80 -46.97 1.06
CA TYR A 882 -40.45 -45.74 1.52
C TYR A 882 -41.16 -45.03 0.37
N LEU A 883 -40.59 -45.07 -0.84
CA LEU A 883 -41.19 -44.54 -2.06
C LEU A 883 -42.54 -45.23 -2.37
N ILE A 884 -42.58 -46.57 -2.34
CA ILE A 884 -43.82 -47.34 -2.55
C ILE A 884 -44.92 -46.91 -1.56
N LYS A 885 -44.58 -46.81 -0.26
CA LYS A 885 -45.54 -46.41 0.78
C LYS A 885 -46.06 -44.99 0.54
N LEU A 886 -45.19 -44.07 0.14
CA LEU A 886 -45.54 -42.69 -0.14
C LEU A 886 -46.43 -42.56 -1.38
N LEU A 887 -46.09 -43.23 -2.48
CA LEU A 887 -46.87 -43.21 -3.71
C LEU A 887 -48.28 -43.78 -3.49
N LEU A 888 -48.40 -44.94 -2.83
CA LEU A 888 -49.70 -45.54 -2.50
C LEU A 888 -50.55 -44.66 -1.56
N LYS A 889 -49.92 -43.97 -0.61
CA LYS A 889 -50.59 -43.00 0.27
C LYS A 889 -51.07 -41.77 -0.51
N SER A 890 -50.28 -41.30 -1.48
CA SER A 890 -50.57 -40.10 -2.27
C SER A 890 -51.73 -40.31 -3.24
N ILE A 891 -51.91 -41.51 -3.81
CA ILE A 891 -53.07 -41.86 -4.66
C ILE A 891 -54.41 -41.55 -3.97
N ARG A 892 -54.49 -41.74 -2.65
CA ARG A 892 -55.73 -41.50 -1.89
C ARG A 892 -56.01 -40.02 -1.62
N LYS A 893 -55.00 -39.15 -1.78
CA LYS A 893 -55.05 -37.73 -1.43
C LYS A 893 -55.16 -36.84 -2.67
N VAL A 894 -54.64 -37.29 -3.81
CA VAL A 894 -54.76 -36.59 -5.11
C VAL A 894 -56.22 -36.65 -5.59
N SER A 895 -56.70 -35.56 -6.19
CA SER A 895 -58.05 -35.49 -6.76
C SER A 895 -58.24 -36.56 -7.83
N GLY A 896 -59.41 -37.20 -7.86
CA GLY A 896 -59.76 -38.19 -8.88
C GLY A 896 -59.88 -37.63 -10.31
N GLN A 897 -59.91 -36.30 -10.44
CA GLN A 897 -59.93 -35.58 -11.72
C GLN A 897 -58.53 -35.14 -12.18
N ASP A 898 -57.52 -35.22 -11.31
CA ASP A 898 -56.14 -34.87 -11.68
C ASP A 898 -55.46 -36.10 -12.30
N TYR A 899 -55.83 -36.37 -13.55
CA TYR A 899 -55.33 -37.52 -14.29
C TYR A 899 -53.82 -37.47 -14.51
N ASP A 900 -53.23 -36.27 -14.58
CA ASP A 900 -51.79 -36.10 -14.80
C ASP A 900 -50.97 -36.49 -13.57
N ARG A 901 -51.37 -36.05 -12.36
CA ARG A 901 -50.72 -36.49 -11.12
C ARG A 901 -50.91 -37.99 -10.87
N LEU A 902 -52.10 -38.53 -11.13
CA LEU A 902 -52.37 -39.96 -10.97
C LEU A 902 -51.55 -40.81 -11.96
N LEU A 903 -51.50 -40.43 -13.23
CA LEU A 903 -50.67 -41.12 -14.23
C LEU A 903 -49.20 -41.08 -13.88
N PHE A 904 -48.69 -39.93 -13.44
CA PHE A 904 -47.31 -39.79 -12.99
C PHE A 904 -47.00 -40.72 -11.80
N ILE A 905 -47.85 -40.76 -10.77
CA ILE A 905 -47.65 -41.64 -9.60
C ILE A 905 -47.58 -43.12 -10.03
N PHE A 906 -48.47 -43.56 -10.93
CA PHE A 906 -48.46 -44.93 -11.43
C PHE A 906 -47.24 -45.24 -12.31
N GLN A 907 -46.76 -44.26 -13.08
CA GLN A 907 -45.52 -44.40 -13.85
C GLN A 907 -44.31 -44.58 -12.92
N GLN A 908 -44.21 -43.77 -11.87
CA GLN A 908 -43.13 -43.89 -10.87
C GLN A 908 -43.15 -45.24 -10.13
N LEU A 909 -44.33 -45.82 -9.86
CA LEU A 909 -44.46 -47.17 -9.31
C LEU A 909 -43.93 -48.25 -10.26
N LEU A 910 -43.99 -48.07 -11.58
CA LEU A 910 -43.50 -49.06 -12.54
C LEU A 910 -42.01 -48.93 -12.81
N GLU A 911 -41.54 -47.70 -12.99
CA GLU A 911 -40.18 -47.39 -13.46
C GLU A 911 -39.17 -47.41 -12.31
N ASN A 912 -39.52 -46.81 -11.17
CA ASN A 912 -38.58 -46.50 -10.09
C ASN A 912 -38.79 -47.34 -8.81
N THR A 913 -39.69 -48.33 -8.82
CA THR A 913 -39.91 -49.21 -7.65
C THR A 913 -40.00 -50.70 -7.99
N SER A 914 -39.73 -51.56 -7.01
CA SER A 914 -39.90 -53.02 -7.12
C SER A 914 -41.33 -53.51 -6.80
N TYR A 915 -42.35 -52.65 -7.02
CA TYR A 915 -43.74 -52.96 -6.68
C TYR A 915 -44.25 -54.25 -7.37
N HIS A 916 -44.88 -55.14 -6.60
CA HIS A 916 -45.22 -56.50 -7.07
C HIS A 916 -46.43 -56.57 -8.02
N GLU A 917 -47.38 -55.64 -7.95
CA GLU A 917 -48.62 -55.67 -8.75
C GLU A 917 -48.51 -54.84 -10.05
N ARG A 918 -47.43 -55.03 -10.82
CA ARG A 918 -47.16 -54.22 -12.02
C ARG A 918 -48.26 -54.30 -13.08
N GLU A 919 -48.84 -55.48 -13.29
CA GLU A 919 -49.93 -55.68 -14.26
C GLU A 919 -51.18 -54.87 -13.89
N GLU A 920 -51.51 -54.79 -12.61
CA GLU A 920 -52.65 -54.00 -12.13
C GLU A 920 -52.41 -52.50 -12.29
N VAL A 921 -51.19 -52.04 -12.03
CA VAL A 921 -50.81 -50.64 -12.27
C VAL A 921 -50.95 -50.28 -13.75
N GLN A 922 -50.48 -51.15 -14.66
CA GLN A 922 -50.62 -50.94 -16.10
C GLN A 922 -52.09 -50.84 -16.54
N ARG A 923 -52.96 -51.74 -16.05
CA ARG A 923 -54.41 -51.68 -16.31
C ARG A 923 -55.02 -50.34 -15.86
N ARG A 924 -54.66 -49.87 -14.66
CA ARG A 924 -55.16 -48.59 -14.12
C ARG A 924 -54.67 -47.38 -14.92
N MET A 925 -53.42 -47.39 -15.39
CA MET A 925 -52.92 -46.34 -16.27
C MET A 925 -53.68 -46.30 -17.60
N GLU A 926 -54.02 -47.44 -18.20
CA GLU A 926 -54.80 -47.49 -19.44
C GLU A 926 -56.22 -46.93 -19.24
N ILE A 927 -56.87 -47.26 -18.12
CA ILE A 927 -58.16 -46.68 -17.74
C ILE A 927 -58.04 -45.16 -17.58
N LEU A 928 -57.02 -44.66 -16.88
CA LEU A 928 -56.82 -43.22 -16.67
C LEU A 928 -56.52 -42.48 -17.97
N ARG A 929 -55.75 -43.06 -18.90
CA ARG A 929 -55.50 -42.48 -20.23
C ARG A 929 -56.79 -42.38 -21.04
N ASN A 930 -57.65 -43.40 -20.98
CA ASN A 930 -58.95 -43.37 -21.64
C ASN A 930 -59.85 -42.29 -21.03
N LEU A 931 -59.92 -42.20 -19.69
CA LEU A 931 -60.70 -41.16 -19.01
C LEU A 931 -60.20 -39.75 -19.32
N LYS A 932 -58.89 -39.54 -19.35
CA LYS A 932 -58.28 -38.27 -19.75
C LYS A 932 -58.60 -37.87 -21.21
N ALA A 933 -58.85 -38.84 -22.09
CA ALA A 933 -59.24 -38.57 -23.47
C ALA A 933 -60.71 -38.16 -23.63
N PHE A 934 -61.53 -38.32 -22.58
CA PHE A 934 -62.95 -37.94 -22.56
C PHE A 934 -63.21 -36.60 -21.84
N ASP A 935 -62.31 -36.15 -20.97
CA ASP A 935 -62.27 -34.81 -20.37
C ASP A 935 -61.64 -33.79 -21.34
#